data_AF-A0A8H6VE76-F1
#
_entry.id   AF-A0A8H6VE76-F1
#
_cell.length_a   1.000
_cell.length_b   1.000
_cell.length_c   1.000
_cell.angle_alpha   90.00
_cell.angle_beta   90.00
_cell.angle_gamma   90.00
#
_symmetry.space_group_name_H-M   'P 1'
#
loop_
_entity.id
_entity.type
_entity.pdbx_description
1 polymer ?
#
loop_
_entity_poly.entity_id
_entity_poly.type
_entity_poly.pdbx_seq_one_letter_code
_entity_poly.pdbx_strand_id
1 'polypeptide(L)'
;MLPPEFKDWASKKGLIQKSKISDFDTATIGFDAEAYINNLLSNANTREPLLPALGGLPFALTQHIDAELARLREANITPWFVFNGIEMAPRDRKTLLKEGQKAVKVLETAWEVYDQGRGDDAVANFGKICTYRTSHILRFFRYYLHKQGVMTTTAPYSAAAQLNYMDEGEKDNLVSNVAGSVSCLVANVDKLVVELDWNDGHFRLIDRDRMLSMLMLTHSQFVDLMLLSGHSMLAPIPEIDNDTSASKITAAEAVLNRANMDGYTACLQAKDEEYTRLFMKAKTAIKHMVVLHQNGKIEQLNYDSSPNDIHEVLSQRLPDEALTYLQHGIIGPRVLNWRTRSEILELPPLDGGFSPTYKELVRDKLRPLKTRLLAIISHRIHRYFQKKDVELVCWWNETDRQGLGVTEVQLDTCTRDAESWHVKDSLIAQAAVGKDIDNEVTPLEWAITLLSDDSWAKKTVTRRKDNEPNVLKTRNEILANTLWRFLQDRGYINSDHTLSAWGKALKAAFEKGKSDQWLGQTDPPQEAEEAIFIAFELLRLDVLSTKNLFPSPQYSGAPMRGTDQDKANTLLISRIASLGSFSHARIGYTGPLSRHLLAYHQITAAVRNTLRDLAETHAANMMLSASAVRVRPDGEYTSIGAALPFLKEPDLGLALVVKSHLDELSNNPERRSDIRKWFNHALDIDGDLKRAWKMWDAINAGIQAADSAIVSSDTRDMFQNVDIWLQAKRLEATKLTNATNGTNGTG
;
A
#
# COMPACT_ATOMS: atom_id res chain seq x y z
N MET A 1 -12.71 15.88 7.27
CA MET A 1 -12.80 14.40 7.18
C MET A 1 -14.07 13.91 6.49
N LEU A 2 -15.12 14.73 6.42
CA LEU A 2 -16.32 14.42 5.63
C LEU A 2 -16.12 14.66 4.12
N PRO A 3 -16.81 13.91 3.25
CA PRO A 3 -16.96 14.29 1.84
C PRO A 3 -17.52 15.72 1.71
N PRO A 4 -17.04 16.54 0.75
CA PRO A 4 -17.49 17.93 0.58
C PRO A 4 -19.02 18.06 0.48
N GLU A 5 -19.65 17.14 -0.23
CA GLU A 5 -21.10 17.08 -0.42
C GLU A 5 -21.87 16.93 0.90
N PHE A 6 -21.46 15.99 1.76
CA PHE A 6 -22.10 15.80 3.06
C PHE A 6 -21.83 16.98 3.99
N LYS A 7 -20.61 17.55 3.98
CA LYS A 7 -20.26 18.73 4.79
C LYS A 7 -21.14 19.93 4.44
N ASP A 8 -21.35 20.18 3.14
CA ASP A 8 -22.23 21.26 2.66
C ASP A 8 -23.70 21.02 3.05
N TRP A 9 -24.21 19.81 2.86
CA TRP A 9 -25.58 19.44 3.27
C TRP A 9 -25.78 19.61 4.79
N ALA A 10 -24.87 19.09 5.60
CA ALA A 10 -24.95 19.20 7.06
C ALA A 10 -24.84 20.66 7.55
N SER A 11 -24.00 21.47 6.90
CA SER A 11 -23.89 22.90 7.19
C SER A 11 -25.17 23.65 6.86
N LYS A 12 -25.78 23.41 5.70
CA LYS A 12 -27.05 24.05 5.29
C LYS A 12 -28.21 23.73 6.21
N LYS A 13 -28.21 22.53 6.79
CA LYS A 13 -29.22 22.07 7.76
C LYS A 13 -28.89 22.49 9.20
N GLY A 14 -27.76 23.17 9.45
CA GLY A 14 -27.37 23.64 10.79
C GLY A 14 -26.97 22.50 11.75
N LEU A 15 -26.52 21.37 11.23
CA LEU A 15 -26.19 20.17 12.01
C LEU A 15 -24.80 20.25 12.66
N ILE A 16 -23.92 21.11 12.11
CA ILE A 16 -22.54 21.27 12.56
C ILE A 16 -22.47 22.31 13.68
N GLN A 17 -21.94 21.89 14.83
CA GLN A 17 -21.73 22.72 16.00
C GLN A 17 -20.24 23.07 16.14
N LYS A 18 -19.96 24.13 16.89
CA LYS A 18 -18.59 24.52 17.27
C LYS A 18 -18.39 24.25 18.76
N SER A 19 -17.27 23.67 19.13
CA SER A 19 -16.82 23.49 20.51
C SER A 19 -15.38 23.98 20.64
N LYS A 20 -14.99 24.51 21.79
CA LYS A 20 -13.63 25.00 22.00
C LYS A 20 -12.68 23.82 22.12
N ILE A 21 -11.43 23.98 21.68
CA ILE A 21 -10.41 22.94 21.84
C ILE A 21 -10.19 22.60 23.33
N SER A 22 -10.32 23.59 24.22
CA SER A 22 -10.25 23.38 25.67
C SER A 22 -11.28 22.40 26.23
N ASP A 23 -12.39 22.18 25.51
CA ASP A 23 -13.43 21.23 25.92
C ASP A 23 -12.97 19.76 25.74
N PHE A 24 -11.82 19.56 25.09
CA PHE A 24 -11.19 18.26 24.81
C PHE A 24 -9.90 18.05 25.62
N ASP A 25 -9.63 18.86 26.65
CA ASP A 25 -8.47 18.63 27.52
C ASP A 25 -8.54 17.22 28.13
N THR A 26 -7.44 16.46 28.08
CA THR A 26 -7.32 15.04 28.48
C THR A 26 -8.18 14.06 27.67
N ALA A 27 -8.83 14.51 26.59
CA ALA A 27 -9.69 13.65 25.78
C ALA A 27 -8.89 12.61 24.99
N THR A 28 -9.38 11.37 24.95
CA THR A 28 -9.00 10.41 23.90
C THR A 28 -9.95 10.57 22.72
N ILE A 29 -9.41 10.83 21.53
CA ILE A 29 -10.18 10.92 20.28
C ILE A 29 -9.86 9.71 19.40
N GLY A 30 -10.90 8.97 19.02
CA GLY A 30 -10.79 7.88 18.06
C GLY A 30 -10.81 8.40 16.62
N PHE A 31 -9.82 8.04 15.80
CA PHE A 31 -9.73 8.48 14.40
C PHE A 31 -10.01 7.32 13.45
N ASP A 32 -10.93 7.50 12.51
CA ASP A 32 -11.04 6.64 11.32
C ASP A 32 -9.82 6.92 10.43
N ALA A 33 -8.89 5.97 10.39
CA ALA A 33 -7.61 6.14 9.72
C ALA A 33 -7.74 6.34 8.21
N GLU A 34 -8.71 5.68 7.58
CA GLU A 34 -8.95 5.83 6.14
C GLU A 34 -9.58 7.18 5.83
N ALA A 35 -10.53 7.65 6.65
CA ALA A 35 -11.09 8.98 6.52
C ALA A 35 -10.04 10.09 6.72
N TYR A 36 -9.11 9.89 7.67
CA TYR A 36 -8.00 10.82 7.91
C TYR A 36 -7.07 10.93 6.70
N ILE A 37 -6.61 9.81 6.16
CA ILE A 37 -5.74 9.80 4.97
C ILE A 37 -6.47 10.36 3.74
N ASN A 38 -7.72 9.96 3.51
CA ASN A 38 -8.51 10.49 2.39
C ASN A 38 -8.69 12.01 2.49
N ASN A 39 -8.86 12.55 3.71
CA ASN A 39 -8.91 13.99 3.93
C ASN A 39 -7.56 14.68 3.60
N LEU A 40 -6.43 14.09 4.01
CA LEU A 40 -5.11 14.63 3.65
C LEU A 40 -4.88 14.65 2.14
N LEU A 41 -5.31 13.61 1.42
CA LEU A 41 -5.11 13.47 -0.02
C LEU A 41 -6.09 14.30 -0.87
N SER A 42 -7.21 14.77 -0.29
CA SER A 42 -8.25 15.53 -1.02
C SER A 42 -8.32 17.00 -0.65
N ASN A 43 -7.87 17.39 0.56
CA ASN A 43 -7.96 18.77 1.03
C ASN A 43 -7.02 19.67 0.22
N ALA A 44 -7.54 20.80 -0.27
CA ALA A 44 -6.79 21.74 -1.09
C ALA A 44 -5.46 22.23 -0.47
N ASN A 45 -5.37 22.27 0.86
CA ASN A 45 -4.19 22.76 1.59
C ASN A 45 -3.12 21.69 1.82
N THR A 46 -3.45 20.41 1.68
CA THR A 46 -2.54 19.28 1.99
C THR A 46 -2.37 18.31 0.82
N ARG A 47 -3.27 18.32 -0.15
CA ARG A 47 -3.22 17.43 -1.30
C ARG A 47 -2.01 17.75 -2.17
N GLU A 48 -1.42 16.71 -2.74
CA GLU A 48 -0.38 16.82 -3.76
C GLU A 48 -1.00 16.50 -5.13
N PRO A 49 -1.28 17.51 -5.97
CA PRO A 49 -2.04 17.30 -7.21
C PRO A 49 -1.39 16.32 -8.17
N LEU A 50 -0.06 16.22 -8.18
CA LEU A 50 0.72 15.36 -9.07
C LEU A 50 0.99 13.95 -8.52
N LEU A 51 0.50 13.61 -7.32
CA LEU A 51 0.63 12.26 -6.76
C LEU A 51 0.12 11.16 -7.73
N PRO A 52 -1.02 11.33 -8.44
CA PRO A 52 -1.46 10.34 -9.43
C PRO A 52 -0.54 10.18 -10.63
N ALA A 53 0.30 11.18 -10.93
CA ALA A 53 1.28 11.14 -12.02
C ALA A 53 2.64 10.55 -11.60
N LEU A 54 2.85 10.30 -10.31
CA LEU A 54 4.12 9.85 -9.73
C LEU A 54 4.03 8.48 -9.05
N GLY A 55 2.91 8.16 -8.41
CA GLY A 55 2.85 7.01 -7.52
C GLY A 55 3.60 7.24 -6.21
N GLY A 56 3.89 6.18 -5.46
CA GLY A 56 4.64 6.27 -4.19
C GLY A 56 3.88 6.93 -3.04
N LEU A 57 4.60 7.45 -2.06
CA LEU A 57 4.01 8.21 -0.94
C LEU A 57 4.02 9.73 -1.23
N PRO A 58 3.04 10.51 -0.75
CA PRO A 58 3.12 11.97 -0.79
C PRO A 58 4.36 12.48 -0.06
N PHE A 59 5.07 13.44 -0.65
CA PHE A 59 6.30 14.02 -0.10
C PHE A 59 6.08 14.72 1.26
N ALA A 60 4.93 15.37 1.44
CA ALA A 60 4.57 16.10 2.65
C ALA A 60 3.82 15.24 3.68
N LEU A 61 3.56 13.95 3.40
CA LEU A 61 2.72 13.09 4.24
C LEU A 61 3.16 13.09 5.72
N THR A 62 4.44 12.80 5.98
CA THR A 62 4.98 12.73 7.34
C THR A 62 4.98 14.08 8.03
N GLN A 63 5.28 15.17 7.31
CA GLN A 63 5.21 16.54 7.85
C GLN A 63 3.79 16.89 8.30
N HIS A 64 2.77 16.56 7.51
CA HIS A 64 1.38 16.82 7.89
C HIS A 64 0.95 15.99 9.11
N ILE A 65 1.37 14.73 9.18
CA ILE A 65 1.10 13.86 10.34
C ILE A 65 1.79 14.42 11.58
N ASP A 66 3.09 14.75 11.51
CA ASP A 66 3.85 15.28 12.64
C ASP A 66 3.27 16.59 13.17
N ALA A 67 2.89 17.50 12.26
CA ALA A 67 2.28 18.77 12.63
C ALA A 67 0.91 18.58 13.32
N GLU A 68 0.11 17.61 12.87
CA GLU A 68 -1.17 17.30 13.52
C GLU A 68 -0.97 16.65 14.90
N LEU A 69 -0.06 15.67 15.00
CA LEU A 69 0.26 15.01 16.26
C LEU A 69 0.86 15.98 17.28
N ALA A 70 1.68 16.95 16.85
CA ALA A 70 2.19 18.00 17.71
C ALA A 70 1.05 18.85 18.29
N ARG A 71 0.12 19.30 17.45
CA ARG A 71 -1.04 20.09 17.89
C ARG A 71 -1.96 19.33 18.84
N LEU A 72 -2.19 18.03 18.59
CA LEU A 72 -2.94 17.16 19.49
C LEU A 72 -2.25 17.03 20.87
N ARG A 73 -0.92 16.85 20.88
CA ARG A 73 -0.12 16.80 22.13
C ARG A 73 -0.18 18.13 22.89
N GLU A 74 -0.06 19.26 22.19
CA GLU A 74 -0.16 20.61 22.78
C GLU A 74 -1.53 20.86 23.43
N ALA A 75 -2.59 20.30 22.85
CA ALA A 75 -3.95 20.35 23.40
C ALA A 75 -4.24 19.24 24.43
N ASN A 76 -3.24 18.44 24.82
CA ASN A 76 -3.39 17.32 25.75
C ASN A 76 -4.46 16.28 25.32
N ILE A 77 -4.53 16.04 24.01
CA ILE A 77 -5.45 15.08 23.39
C ILE A 77 -4.66 13.81 23.02
N THR A 78 -5.20 12.65 23.38
CA THR A 78 -4.63 11.34 23.01
C THR A 78 -5.31 10.81 21.74
N PRO A 79 -4.61 10.72 20.60
CA PRO A 79 -5.18 10.13 19.39
C PRO A 79 -5.11 8.60 19.40
N TRP A 80 -6.20 7.95 19.01
CA TRP A 80 -6.24 6.51 18.73
C TRP A 80 -6.76 6.24 17.32
N PHE A 81 -5.89 5.80 16.42
CA PHE A 81 -6.26 5.52 15.04
C PHE A 81 -6.79 4.09 14.86
N VAL A 82 -7.98 3.97 14.26
CA VAL A 82 -8.64 2.70 13.95
C VAL A 82 -8.67 2.49 12.44
N PHE A 83 -8.09 1.38 11.98
CA PHE A 83 -7.98 0.98 10.58
C PHE A 83 -9.09 -0.03 10.21
N ASN A 84 -9.55 0.01 8.96
CA ASN A 84 -10.45 -1.02 8.43
C ASN A 84 -9.73 -2.37 8.30
N GLY A 85 -10.45 -3.45 8.60
CA GLY A 85 -10.00 -4.84 8.50
C GLY A 85 -10.56 -5.56 7.28
N ILE A 86 -11.27 -6.67 7.54
CA ILE A 86 -11.82 -7.52 6.48
C ILE A 86 -12.95 -6.82 5.73
N GLU A 87 -12.93 -6.93 4.41
CA GLU A 87 -13.98 -6.41 3.54
C GLU A 87 -15.27 -7.21 3.68
N MET A 88 -16.39 -6.49 3.63
CA MET A 88 -17.72 -7.08 3.69
C MET A 88 -18.31 -7.33 2.29
N ALA A 89 -19.24 -8.29 2.19
CA ALA A 89 -19.85 -8.71 0.94
C ALA A 89 -20.62 -7.61 0.16
N PRO A 90 -21.25 -6.58 0.77
CA PRO A 90 -21.96 -5.53 0.05
C PRO A 90 -21.08 -4.70 -0.88
N ARG A 91 -19.75 -4.68 -0.69
CA ARG A 91 -18.82 -3.93 -1.54
C ARG A 91 -18.77 -4.54 -2.94
N ASP A 92 -19.73 -4.13 -3.75
CA ASP A 92 -19.99 -4.73 -5.05
C ASP A 92 -18.88 -4.42 -6.06
N ARG A 93 -18.53 -5.45 -6.83
CA ARG A 93 -17.49 -5.40 -7.85
C ARG A 93 -17.80 -4.35 -8.92
N LYS A 94 -19.05 -4.28 -9.40
CA LYS A 94 -19.42 -3.37 -10.49
C LYS A 94 -19.20 -1.91 -10.09
N THR A 95 -19.50 -1.59 -8.84
CA THR A 95 -19.25 -0.25 -8.27
C THR A 95 -17.76 0.09 -8.28
N LEU A 96 -16.91 -0.80 -7.75
CA LEU A 96 -15.46 -0.61 -7.72
C LEU A 96 -14.85 -0.45 -9.12
N LEU A 97 -15.32 -1.25 -10.08
CA LEU A 97 -14.86 -1.18 -11.47
C LEU A 97 -15.31 0.10 -12.17
N LYS A 98 -16.55 0.55 -11.95
CA LYS A 98 -17.07 1.81 -12.48
C LYS A 98 -16.28 3.01 -11.95
N GLU A 99 -15.95 3.02 -10.66
CA GLU A 99 -15.10 4.05 -10.06
C GLU A 99 -13.69 4.04 -10.66
N GLY A 100 -13.09 2.84 -10.80
CA GLY A 100 -11.79 2.68 -11.44
C GLY A 100 -11.78 3.17 -12.89
N GLN A 101 -12.81 2.84 -13.68
CA GLN A 101 -12.93 3.32 -15.07
C GLN A 101 -13.12 4.83 -15.15
N LYS A 102 -13.90 5.43 -14.23
CA LYS A 102 -14.05 6.88 -14.14
C LYS A 102 -12.71 7.55 -13.82
N ALA A 103 -11.94 6.99 -12.89
CA ALA A 103 -10.61 7.48 -12.55
C ALA A 103 -9.66 7.48 -13.75
N VAL A 104 -9.65 6.37 -14.51
CA VAL A 104 -8.82 6.25 -15.73
C VAL A 104 -9.16 7.32 -16.74
N LYS A 105 -10.44 7.58 -17.03
CA LYS A 105 -10.85 8.62 -17.98
C LYS A 105 -10.35 10.01 -17.57
N VAL A 106 -10.44 10.35 -16.29
CA VAL A 106 -9.95 11.65 -15.79
C VAL A 106 -8.42 11.74 -15.89
N LEU A 107 -7.70 10.64 -15.61
CA LEU A 107 -6.25 10.56 -15.77
C LEU A 107 -5.83 10.71 -17.22
N GLU A 108 -6.55 10.08 -18.16
CA GLU A 108 -6.30 10.23 -19.60
C GLU A 108 -6.44 11.69 -20.04
N THR A 109 -7.51 12.38 -19.64
CA THR A 109 -7.67 13.80 -19.92
C THR A 109 -6.54 14.64 -19.33
N ALA A 110 -6.08 14.34 -18.12
CA ALA A 110 -4.96 15.06 -17.50
C ALA A 110 -3.65 14.87 -18.29
N TRP A 111 -3.39 13.65 -18.77
CA TRP A 111 -2.25 13.35 -19.62
C TRP A 111 -2.34 14.03 -21.00
N GLU A 112 -3.51 14.02 -21.64
CA GLU A 112 -3.73 14.72 -22.92
C GLU A 112 -3.45 16.22 -22.82
N VAL A 113 -3.89 16.86 -21.74
CA VAL A 113 -3.64 18.28 -21.47
C VAL A 113 -2.14 18.53 -21.23
N TYR A 114 -1.48 17.64 -20.48
CA TYR A 114 -0.03 17.72 -20.26
C TYR A 114 0.76 17.60 -21.58
N ASP A 115 0.39 16.63 -22.42
CA ASP A 115 1.05 16.35 -23.69
C ASP A 115 0.88 17.49 -24.72
N GLN A 116 -0.15 18.33 -24.56
CA GLN A 116 -0.35 19.56 -25.34
C GLN A 116 0.50 20.76 -24.84
N GLY A 117 1.33 20.56 -23.81
CA GLY A 117 2.18 21.62 -23.22
C GLY A 117 1.44 22.53 -22.24
N ARG A 118 0.21 22.18 -21.82
CA ARG A 118 -0.59 22.96 -20.86
C ARG A 118 -0.36 22.47 -19.42
N GLY A 119 0.83 22.72 -18.90
CA GLY A 119 1.28 22.21 -17.59
C GLY A 119 0.34 22.56 -16.42
N ASP A 120 0.01 23.84 -16.24
CA ASP A 120 -0.82 24.30 -15.11
C ASP A 120 -2.24 23.69 -15.13
N ASP A 121 -2.83 23.60 -16.32
CA ASP A 121 -4.12 22.96 -16.51
C ASP A 121 -4.04 21.45 -16.23
N ALA A 122 -2.95 20.79 -16.61
CA ALA A 122 -2.74 19.38 -16.30
C ALA A 122 -2.65 19.16 -14.78
N VAL A 123 -1.90 19.98 -14.06
CA VAL A 123 -1.80 19.94 -12.57
C VAL A 123 -3.20 20.06 -11.94
N ALA A 124 -4.00 21.00 -12.42
CA ALA A 124 -5.38 21.17 -11.95
C ALA A 124 -6.25 19.94 -12.25
N ASN A 125 -6.10 19.30 -13.41
CA ASN A 125 -6.83 18.08 -13.77
C ASN A 125 -6.39 16.86 -12.96
N PHE A 126 -5.08 16.65 -12.75
CA PHE A 126 -4.59 15.59 -11.85
C PHE A 126 -5.12 15.78 -10.43
N GLY A 127 -5.16 17.02 -9.93
CA GLY A 127 -5.69 17.35 -8.60
C GLY A 127 -7.20 17.13 -8.42
N LYS A 128 -7.97 16.85 -9.48
CA LYS A 128 -9.39 16.47 -9.37
C LYS A 128 -9.58 15.01 -8.97
N ILE A 129 -8.53 14.19 -9.09
CA ILE A 129 -8.61 12.75 -8.86
C ILE A 129 -8.26 12.44 -7.41
N CYS A 130 -9.22 11.86 -6.69
CA CYS A 130 -9.02 11.36 -5.34
C CYS A 130 -8.96 9.82 -5.27
N THR A 131 -9.10 9.13 -6.41
CA THR A 131 -9.11 7.66 -6.50
C THR A 131 -7.70 7.12 -6.67
N TYR A 132 -6.85 7.44 -5.71
CA TYR A 132 -5.56 6.82 -5.54
C TYR A 132 -5.73 5.56 -4.68
N ARG A 133 -5.11 4.42 -5.02
CA ARG A 133 -5.15 3.25 -4.13
C ARG A 133 -4.40 3.61 -2.85
N THR A 134 -5.09 3.76 -1.72
CA THR A 134 -4.48 4.22 -0.47
C THR A 134 -3.90 3.09 0.37
N SER A 135 -4.00 1.83 -0.06
CA SER A 135 -3.63 0.67 0.78
C SER A 135 -2.16 0.68 1.23
N HIS A 136 -1.23 1.05 0.35
CA HIS A 136 0.19 1.16 0.73
C HIS A 136 0.46 2.40 1.58
N ILE A 137 -0.25 3.51 1.34
CA ILE A 137 -0.21 4.70 2.20
C ILE A 137 -0.71 4.35 3.60
N LEU A 138 -1.82 3.63 3.73
CA LEU A 138 -2.39 3.21 5.02
C LEU A 138 -1.46 2.25 5.76
N ARG A 139 -0.82 1.32 5.05
CA ARG A 139 0.20 0.42 5.61
C ARG A 139 1.38 1.23 6.17
N PHE A 140 1.92 2.18 5.39
CA PHE A 140 2.99 3.07 5.85
C PHE A 140 2.53 3.96 7.02
N PHE A 141 1.32 4.50 6.95
CA PHE A 141 0.75 5.37 7.98
C PHE A 141 0.64 4.65 9.32
N ARG A 142 0.14 3.42 9.34
CA ARG A 142 0.06 2.60 10.55
C ARG A 142 1.45 2.39 11.18
N TYR A 143 2.45 2.06 10.36
CA TYR A 143 3.83 1.95 10.82
C TYR A 143 4.34 3.26 11.39
N TYR A 144 4.12 4.36 10.68
CA TYR A 144 4.62 5.67 11.07
C TYR A 144 4.01 6.13 12.40
N LEU A 145 2.72 5.90 12.61
CA LEU A 145 2.04 6.14 13.89
C LEU A 145 2.64 5.32 15.03
N HIS A 146 2.91 4.02 14.80
CA HIS A 146 3.55 3.16 15.79
C HIS A 146 4.95 3.66 16.16
N LYS A 147 5.75 4.08 15.17
CA LYS A 147 7.07 4.71 15.40
C LYS A 147 6.97 6.00 16.23
N GLN A 148 5.87 6.75 16.08
CA GLN A 148 5.59 7.98 16.84
C GLN A 148 4.96 7.71 18.23
N GLY A 149 4.80 6.44 18.63
CA GLY A 149 4.17 6.05 19.90
C GLY A 149 2.67 6.29 19.95
N VAL A 150 2.01 6.42 18.80
CA VAL A 150 0.55 6.65 18.70
C VAL A 150 -0.21 5.33 18.76
N MET A 151 -1.34 5.32 19.48
CA MET A 151 -2.20 4.15 19.58
C MET A 151 -2.84 3.81 18.23
N THR A 152 -2.73 2.54 17.83
CA THR A 152 -3.33 2.04 16.59
C THR A 152 -4.03 0.70 16.81
N THR A 153 -5.11 0.45 16.07
CA THR A 153 -5.79 -0.84 16.05
C THR A 153 -6.41 -1.07 14.67
N THR A 154 -6.34 -2.28 14.14
CA THR A 154 -7.15 -2.66 12.98
C THR A 154 -8.42 -3.32 13.47
N ALA A 155 -9.58 -2.78 13.10
CA ALA A 155 -10.87 -3.39 13.39
C ALA A 155 -11.00 -4.77 12.71
N PRO A 156 -11.81 -5.71 13.23
CA PRO A 156 -12.07 -6.97 12.55
C PRO A 156 -12.64 -6.76 11.12
N TYR A 157 -13.52 -5.76 10.97
CA TYR A 157 -14.12 -5.37 9.69
C TYR A 157 -14.10 -3.85 9.51
N SER A 158 -15.03 -3.12 10.13
CA SER A 158 -15.19 -1.67 9.93
C SER A 158 -14.63 -0.86 11.09
N ALA A 159 -13.80 0.12 10.79
CA ALA A 159 -13.30 1.10 11.76
C ALA A 159 -14.46 1.88 12.40
N ALA A 160 -15.48 2.25 11.63
CA ALA A 160 -16.65 2.97 12.13
C ALA A 160 -17.41 2.18 13.22
N ALA A 161 -17.63 0.88 12.99
CA ALA A 161 -18.30 0.03 13.99
C ALA A 161 -17.44 -0.19 15.24
N GLN A 162 -16.13 -0.34 15.05
CA GLN A 162 -15.19 -0.45 16.16
C GLN A 162 -15.13 0.86 16.98
N LEU A 163 -15.17 2.01 16.31
CA LEU A 163 -15.20 3.33 16.96
C LEU A 163 -16.50 3.54 17.73
N ASN A 164 -17.66 3.08 17.22
CA ASN A 164 -18.90 3.09 17.99
C ASN A 164 -18.78 2.27 19.29
N TYR A 165 -18.22 1.06 19.22
CA TYR A 165 -17.97 0.26 20.42
C TYR A 165 -17.03 0.97 21.42
N MET A 166 -16.01 1.67 20.93
CA MET A 166 -15.06 2.42 21.75
C MET A 166 -15.71 3.67 22.40
N ASP A 167 -16.70 4.26 21.74
CA ASP A 167 -17.49 5.42 22.19
C ASP A 167 -18.54 5.03 23.24
N GLU A 168 -19.16 3.85 23.11
CA GLU A 168 -20.28 3.37 23.95
C GLU A 168 -19.89 2.34 25.05
N GLY A 169 -18.59 2.11 25.29
CA GLY A 169 -18.08 0.95 26.05
C GLY A 169 -18.76 0.64 27.40
N GLU A 170 -18.98 -0.67 27.69
CA GLU A 170 -19.81 -1.19 28.80
C GLU A 170 -19.41 -0.78 30.23
N LYS A 171 -18.20 -0.24 30.45
CA LYS A 171 -17.71 0.14 31.80
C LYS A 171 -16.93 1.46 31.85
N ASP A 172 -16.28 1.85 30.76
CA ASP A 172 -15.65 3.15 30.56
C ASP A 172 -15.53 3.38 29.05
N ASN A 173 -15.88 4.58 28.57
CA ASN A 173 -15.67 4.96 27.18
C ASN A 173 -14.16 4.97 26.88
N LEU A 174 -13.73 4.20 25.88
CA LEU A 174 -12.32 4.18 25.45
C LEU A 174 -11.94 5.47 24.73
N VAL A 175 -12.92 6.06 24.03
CA VAL A 175 -12.80 7.35 23.37
C VAL A 175 -13.96 8.23 23.79
N SER A 176 -13.71 9.54 23.88
CA SER A 176 -14.72 10.52 24.26
C SER A 176 -15.44 11.13 23.05
N ASN A 177 -14.77 11.07 21.90
CA ASN A 177 -15.21 11.64 20.64
C ASN A 177 -14.56 10.86 19.50
N VAL A 178 -15.21 10.86 18.34
CA VAL A 178 -14.69 10.20 17.14
C VAL A 178 -14.47 11.22 16.04
N ALA A 179 -13.34 11.16 15.36
CA ALA A 179 -13.04 11.93 14.16
C ALA A 179 -13.02 10.98 12.95
N GLY A 180 -13.92 11.17 11.99
CA GLY A 180 -14.03 10.22 10.89
C GLY A 180 -14.98 10.59 9.77
N SER A 181 -15.36 9.59 8.99
CA SER A 181 -16.30 9.71 7.90
C SER A 181 -17.76 9.61 8.37
N VAL A 182 -18.70 9.86 7.46
CA VAL A 182 -20.15 9.68 7.69
C VAL A 182 -20.48 8.24 8.14
N SER A 183 -19.65 7.26 7.78
CA SER A 183 -19.81 5.87 8.21
C SER A 183 -19.81 5.73 9.73
N CYS A 184 -19.17 6.64 10.48
CA CYS A 184 -19.22 6.66 11.95
C CYS A 184 -20.64 6.98 12.47
N LEU A 185 -21.30 7.99 11.91
CA LEU A 185 -22.70 8.31 12.26
C LEU A 185 -23.65 7.18 11.85
N VAL A 186 -23.40 6.52 10.71
CA VAL A 186 -24.14 5.34 10.26
C VAL A 186 -23.94 4.15 11.22
N ALA A 187 -22.77 4.05 11.83
CA ALA A 187 -22.45 3.05 12.85
C ALA A 187 -22.94 3.42 14.25
N ASN A 188 -23.70 4.52 14.39
CA ASN A 188 -24.30 5.03 15.61
C ASN A 188 -23.38 5.81 16.57
N VAL A 189 -22.20 6.26 16.15
CA VAL A 189 -21.33 7.12 16.99
C VAL A 189 -22.09 8.36 17.50
N ASP A 190 -21.92 8.70 18.78
CA ASP A 190 -22.64 9.80 19.44
C ASP A 190 -22.15 11.18 18.97
N LYS A 191 -20.83 11.40 19.03
CA LYS A 191 -20.20 12.70 18.67
C LYS A 191 -19.13 12.52 17.60
N LEU A 192 -19.41 13.05 16.41
CA LEU A 192 -18.49 13.05 15.28
C LEU A 192 -17.81 14.40 15.11
N VAL A 193 -16.50 14.45 15.34
CA VAL A 193 -15.63 15.56 14.96
C VAL A 193 -15.39 15.53 13.45
N VAL A 194 -15.78 16.60 12.77
CA VAL A 194 -15.75 16.70 11.31
C VAL A 194 -14.57 17.52 10.79
N GLU A 195 -14.07 18.42 11.63
CA GLU A 195 -12.99 19.36 11.34
C GLU A 195 -12.28 19.81 12.63
N LEU A 196 -10.95 19.76 12.60
CA LEU A 196 -10.06 20.24 13.65
C LEU A 196 -9.53 21.62 13.23
N ASP A 197 -10.20 22.70 13.65
CA ASP A 197 -9.85 24.07 13.25
C ASP A 197 -8.93 24.72 14.29
N TRP A 198 -7.65 24.36 14.19
CA TRP A 198 -6.60 24.84 15.09
C TRP A 198 -6.41 26.35 15.04
N ASN A 199 -6.67 26.99 13.88
CA ASN A 199 -6.46 28.43 13.69
C ASN A 199 -7.53 29.23 14.45
N ASP A 200 -8.78 28.81 14.34
CA ASP A 200 -9.90 29.46 15.03
C ASP A 200 -10.04 29.01 16.49
N GLY A 201 -9.26 28.00 16.94
CA GLY A 201 -9.30 27.48 18.30
C GLY A 201 -10.56 26.66 18.63
N HIS A 202 -11.23 26.11 17.62
CA HIS A 202 -12.47 25.35 17.78
C HIS A 202 -12.45 24.05 16.98
N PHE A 203 -13.09 23.01 17.49
CA PHE A 203 -13.47 21.85 16.68
C PHE A 203 -14.90 21.99 16.20
N ARG A 204 -15.17 21.43 15.02
CA ARG A 204 -16.53 21.33 14.49
C ARG A 204 -17.02 19.90 14.61
N LEU A 205 -18.23 19.74 15.11
CA LEU A 205 -18.78 18.43 15.46
C LEU A 205 -20.25 18.29 15.12
N ILE A 206 -20.68 17.06 14.90
CA ILE A 206 -22.07 16.66 14.76
C ILE A 206 -22.41 15.79 15.96
N ASP A 207 -23.44 16.20 16.68
CA ASP A 207 -24.07 15.42 17.75
C ASP A 207 -25.21 14.61 17.13
N ARG A 208 -25.16 13.29 17.26
CA ARG A 208 -26.07 12.36 16.60
C ARG A 208 -27.51 12.61 17.02
N ASP A 209 -27.80 12.72 18.31
CA ASP A 209 -29.17 12.83 18.81
C ASP A 209 -29.80 14.16 18.43
N ARG A 210 -29.04 15.25 18.51
CA ARG A 210 -29.47 16.55 18.00
C ARG A 210 -29.70 16.50 16.49
N MET A 211 -28.79 15.87 15.73
CA MET A 211 -28.91 15.73 14.29
C MET A 211 -30.19 15.00 13.91
N LEU A 212 -30.43 13.82 14.51
CA LEU A 212 -31.63 13.01 14.28
C LEU A 212 -32.90 13.78 14.64
N SER A 213 -32.89 14.52 15.76
CA SER A 213 -34.01 15.38 16.18
C SER A 213 -34.30 16.50 15.17
N MET A 214 -33.27 17.19 14.70
CA MET A 214 -33.41 18.28 13.71
C MET A 214 -33.88 17.77 12.34
N LEU A 215 -33.46 16.56 11.95
CA LEU A 215 -33.89 15.92 10.71
C LEU A 215 -35.25 15.22 10.84
N MET A 216 -35.78 15.07 12.06
CA MET A 216 -36.98 14.28 12.37
C MET A 216 -36.87 12.82 11.88
N LEU A 217 -35.68 12.24 12.03
CA LEU A 217 -35.39 10.86 11.63
C LEU A 217 -35.07 9.99 12.84
N THR A 218 -35.48 8.74 12.79
CA THR A 218 -34.86 7.69 13.62
C THR A 218 -33.48 7.34 13.08
N HIS A 219 -32.63 6.73 13.91
CA HIS A 219 -31.32 6.25 13.45
C HIS A 219 -31.44 5.29 12.25
N SER A 220 -32.40 4.35 12.27
CA SER A 220 -32.60 3.44 11.13
C SER A 220 -33.00 4.17 9.84
N GLN A 221 -33.78 5.24 9.92
CA GLN A 221 -34.16 6.04 8.74
C GLN A 221 -32.97 6.87 8.22
N PHE A 222 -32.11 7.35 9.12
CA PHE A 222 -30.86 7.98 8.73
C PHE A 222 -29.91 7.01 8.03
N VAL A 223 -29.79 5.77 8.52
CA VAL A 223 -29.03 4.71 7.83
C VAL A 223 -29.59 4.47 6.42
N ASP A 224 -30.91 4.38 6.28
CA ASP A 224 -31.56 4.23 4.96
C ASP A 224 -31.23 5.40 4.04
N LEU A 225 -31.35 6.64 4.53
CA LEU A 225 -30.99 7.84 3.77
C LEU A 225 -29.55 7.80 3.27
N MET A 226 -28.59 7.45 4.14
CA MET A 226 -27.18 7.40 3.80
C MET A 226 -26.88 6.31 2.76
N LEU A 227 -27.46 5.11 2.92
CA LEU A 227 -27.31 4.03 1.94
C LEU A 227 -27.88 4.42 0.57
N LEU A 228 -29.08 5.01 0.53
CA LEU A 228 -29.73 5.45 -0.72
C LEU A 228 -28.96 6.58 -1.41
N SER A 229 -28.31 7.46 -0.65
CA SER A 229 -27.52 8.58 -1.19
C SER A 229 -26.15 8.17 -1.77
N GLY A 230 -25.72 6.94 -1.49
CA GLY A 230 -24.38 6.45 -1.79
C GLY A 230 -23.48 6.42 -0.56
N HIS A 231 -23.06 5.21 -0.20
CA HIS A 231 -22.17 4.91 0.92
C HIS A 231 -21.01 4.02 0.44
N SER A 232 -19.95 3.88 1.24
CA SER A 232 -18.79 3.03 0.90
C SER A 232 -19.14 1.55 0.62
N MET A 233 -20.33 1.11 1.05
CA MET A 233 -20.86 -0.24 0.84
C MET A 233 -21.87 -0.34 -0.32
N LEU A 234 -22.46 0.77 -0.77
CA LEU A 234 -23.58 0.75 -1.70
C LEU A 234 -23.58 2.02 -2.55
N ALA A 235 -23.64 1.86 -3.87
CA ALA A 235 -23.82 2.99 -4.77
C ALA A 235 -25.16 3.72 -4.50
N PRO A 236 -25.30 4.99 -4.91
CA PRO A 236 -26.59 5.67 -4.84
C PRO A 236 -27.69 4.89 -5.56
N ILE A 237 -28.93 5.04 -5.12
CA ILE A 237 -30.09 4.40 -5.76
C ILE A 237 -30.17 4.80 -7.24
N PRO A 238 -30.48 3.88 -8.19
CA PRO A 238 -30.35 4.14 -9.62
C PRO A 238 -31.12 5.35 -10.15
N GLU A 239 -32.22 5.75 -9.49
CA GLU A 239 -33.01 6.93 -9.84
C GLU A 239 -32.25 8.26 -9.66
N ILE A 240 -31.20 8.27 -8.83
CA ILE A 240 -30.36 9.45 -8.62
C ILE A 240 -29.32 9.49 -9.74
N ASP A 241 -29.70 10.14 -10.84
CA ASP A 241 -28.81 10.38 -11.98
C ASP A 241 -27.58 11.20 -11.56
N ASN A 242 -26.42 10.91 -12.14
CA ASN A 242 -25.17 11.58 -11.83
C ASN A 242 -25.12 13.04 -12.34
N ASP A 243 -26.10 13.48 -13.13
CA ASP A 243 -26.20 14.84 -13.70
C ASP A 243 -27.31 15.71 -13.05
N THR A 244 -27.82 15.32 -11.87
CA THR A 244 -28.73 16.18 -11.10
C THR A 244 -27.98 17.37 -10.50
N SER A 245 -28.59 18.57 -10.54
CA SER A 245 -28.01 19.78 -9.92
C SER A 245 -28.10 19.78 -8.39
N ALA A 246 -28.94 18.91 -7.81
CA ALA A 246 -29.08 18.72 -6.39
C ALA A 246 -28.02 17.73 -5.85
N SER A 247 -27.65 17.86 -4.57
CA SER A 247 -26.81 16.84 -3.93
C SER A 247 -27.53 15.49 -3.89
N LYS A 248 -26.78 14.40 -4.02
CA LYS A 248 -27.27 13.02 -3.93
C LYS A 248 -28.00 12.75 -2.63
N ILE A 249 -27.55 13.37 -1.53
CA ILE A 249 -28.20 13.25 -0.22
C ILE A 249 -29.59 13.90 -0.27
N THR A 250 -29.72 15.11 -0.82
CA THR A 250 -31.02 15.78 -0.98
C THR A 250 -31.95 15.01 -1.93
N ALA A 251 -31.41 14.43 -3.00
CA ALA A 251 -32.19 13.57 -3.90
C ALA A 251 -32.68 12.30 -3.18
N ALA A 252 -31.83 11.67 -2.37
CA ALA A 252 -32.20 10.52 -1.55
C ALA A 252 -33.23 10.87 -0.45
N GLU A 253 -33.17 12.07 0.15
CA GLU A 253 -34.21 12.57 1.06
C GLU A 253 -35.58 12.58 0.34
N ALA A 254 -35.64 13.07 -0.90
CA ALA A 254 -36.88 13.10 -1.66
C ALA A 254 -37.40 11.69 -2.01
N VAL A 255 -36.51 10.76 -2.35
CA VAL A 255 -36.85 9.34 -2.59
C VAL A 255 -37.42 8.72 -1.31
N LEU A 256 -36.73 8.88 -0.18
CA LEU A 256 -37.12 8.30 1.10
C LEU A 256 -38.48 8.85 1.59
N ASN A 257 -38.74 10.15 1.39
CA ASN A 257 -40.03 10.77 1.69
C ASN A 257 -41.19 10.18 0.86
N ARG A 258 -40.99 9.92 -0.44
CA ARG A 258 -42.01 9.27 -1.28
C ARG A 258 -42.27 7.81 -0.86
N ALA A 259 -41.28 7.19 -0.23
CA ALA A 259 -41.35 5.82 0.27
C ALA A 259 -41.79 5.73 1.74
N ASN A 260 -42.52 6.72 2.26
CA ASN A 260 -43.00 6.77 3.66
C ASN A 260 -41.88 6.56 4.69
N MET A 261 -40.70 7.11 4.42
CA MET A 261 -39.52 7.01 5.28
C MET A 261 -39.01 5.58 5.50
N ASP A 262 -39.22 4.68 4.53
CA ASP A 262 -38.70 3.32 4.57
C ASP A 262 -37.82 3.03 3.34
N GLY A 263 -36.53 2.76 3.57
CA GLY A 263 -35.57 2.55 2.48
C GLY A 263 -35.81 1.26 1.70
N TYR A 264 -36.40 0.24 2.32
CA TYR A 264 -36.76 -0.99 1.61
C TYR A 264 -37.90 -0.74 0.61
N THR A 265 -38.92 0.01 1.02
CA THR A 265 -40.01 0.46 0.16
C THR A 265 -39.49 1.31 -0.99
N ALA A 266 -38.50 2.20 -0.75
CA ALA A 266 -37.85 2.96 -1.81
C ALA A 266 -37.19 2.05 -2.86
N CYS A 267 -36.44 1.03 -2.40
CA CYS A 267 -35.82 0.06 -3.29
C CYS A 267 -36.84 -0.74 -4.12
N LEU A 268 -37.96 -1.16 -3.52
CA LEU A 268 -39.05 -1.84 -4.23
C LEU A 268 -39.68 -0.94 -5.31
N GLN A 269 -39.84 0.36 -5.03
CA GLN A 269 -40.38 1.33 -5.98
C GLN A 269 -39.43 1.57 -7.17
N ALA A 270 -38.12 1.49 -6.96
CA ALA A 270 -37.11 1.60 -8.01
C ALA A 270 -37.09 0.41 -8.98
N LYS A 271 -37.74 -0.72 -8.63
CA LYS A 271 -37.86 -1.92 -9.46
C LYS A 271 -36.52 -2.50 -9.93
N ASP A 272 -35.48 -2.33 -9.12
CA ASP A 272 -34.16 -2.94 -9.31
C ASP A 272 -33.94 -4.00 -8.23
N GLU A 273 -34.13 -5.27 -8.60
CA GLU A 273 -34.00 -6.40 -7.68
C GLU A 273 -32.56 -6.57 -7.17
N GLU A 274 -31.56 -6.28 -8.01
CA GLU A 274 -30.15 -6.39 -7.63
C GLU A 274 -29.79 -5.32 -6.61
N TYR A 275 -30.20 -4.07 -6.85
CA TYR A 275 -30.01 -2.97 -5.92
C TYR A 275 -30.73 -3.23 -4.61
N THR A 276 -31.99 -3.69 -4.65
CA THR A 276 -32.78 -4.03 -3.46
C THR A 276 -32.06 -5.08 -2.61
N ARG A 277 -31.52 -6.13 -3.24
CA ARG A 277 -30.72 -7.14 -2.55
C ARG A 277 -29.47 -6.54 -1.91
N LEU A 278 -28.72 -5.70 -2.62
CA LEU A 278 -27.51 -5.06 -2.10
C LEU A 278 -27.82 -4.10 -0.93
N PHE A 279 -28.92 -3.34 -1.02
CA PHE A 279 -29.41 -2.48 0.05
C PHE A 279 -29.71 -3.28 1.33
N MET A 280 -30.46 -4.38 1.21
CA MET A 280 -30.75 -5.27 2.34
C MET A 280 -29.46 -5.84 2.96
N LYS A 281 -28.50 -6.26 2.13
CA LYS A 281 -27.20 -6.73 2.61
C LYS A 281 -26.43 -5.63 3.35
N ALA A 282 -26.36 -4.41 2.79
CA ALA A 282 -25.67 -3.30 3.43
C ALA A 282 -26.28 -2.92 4.79
N LYS A 283 -27.63 -2.79 4.86
CA LYS A 283 -28.35 -2.51 6.11
C LYS A 283 -28.16 -3.61 7.16
N THR A 284 -28.19 -4.88 6.72
CA THR A 284 -27.94 -6.05 7.59
C THR A 284 -26.50 -6.07 8.09
N ALA A 285 -25.52 -5.74 7.23
CA ALA A 285 -24.11 -5.69 7.61
C ALA A 285 -23.87 -4.66 8.72
N ILE A 286 -24.43 -3.45 8.60
CA ILE A 286 -24.31 -2.39 9.61
C ILE A 286 -24.86 -2.86 10.97
N LYS A 287 -26.03 -3.49 10.99
CA LYS A 287 -26.67 -3.99 12.21
C LYS A 287 -25.88 -5.08 12.93
N HIS A 288 -25.19 -5.93 12.18
CA HIS A 288 -24.56 -7.16 12.67
C HIS A 288 -23.03 -7.14 12.56
N MET A 289 -22.41 -5.97 12.57
CA MET A 289 -20.95 -5.84 12.49
C MET A 289 -20.22 -6.66 13.55
N VAL A 290 -18.96 -7.00 13.27
CA VAL A 290 -18.08 -7.67 14.23
C VAL A 290 -17.08 -6.68 14.79
N VAL A 291 -16.99 -6.62 16.12
CA VAL A 291 -16.12 -5.71 16.88
C VAL A 291 -15.19 -6.49 17.80
N LEU A 292 -14.09 -5.85 18.16
CA LEU A 292 -13.13 -6.33 19.15
C LEU A 292 -13.42 -5.67 20.50
N HIS A 293 -13.60 -6.49 21.52
CA HIS A 293 -13.78 -6.05 22.90
C HIS A 293 -12.44 -5.82 23.60
N GLN A 294 -12.44 -5.01 24.67
CA GLN A 294 -11.25 -4.73 25.49
C GLN A 294 -10.56 -5.99 26.04
N ASN A 295 -11.31 -7.06 26.29
CA ASN A 295 -10.79 -8.34 26.78
C ASN A 295 -10.20 -9.23 25.66
N GLY A 296 -10.12 -8.72 24.42
CA GLY A 296 -9.61 -9.45 23.26
C GLY A 296 -10.65 -10.34 22.56
N LYS A 297 -11.90 -10.38 23.02
CA LYS A 297 -12.95 -11.18 22.39
C LYS A 297 -13.46 -10.50 21.11
N ILE A 298 -13.63 -11.28 20.06
CA ILE A 298 -14.15 -10.81 18.77
C ILE A 298 -15.60 -11.27 18.64
N GLU A 299 -16.54 -10.33 18.71
CA GLU A 299 -17.98 -10.61 18.80
C GLU A 299 -18.79 -9.90 17.74
N GLN A 300 -19.90 -10.54 17.37
CA GLN A 300 -20.87 -9.97 16.44
C GLN A 300 -21.92 -9.17 17.22
N LEU A 301 -22.18 -7.94 16.80
CA LEU A 301 -23.26 -7.13 17.32
C LEU A 301 -24.62 -7.78 17.00
N ASN A 302 -25.55 -7.67 17.94
CA ASN A 302 -26.93 -8.14 17.79
C ASN A 302 -27.04 -9.63 17.37
N TYR A 303 -26.16 -10.48 17.88
CA TYR A 303 -26.04 -11.89 17.51
C TYR A 303 -27.37 -12.66 17.61
N ASP A 304 -28.16 -12.43 18.67
CA ASP A 304 -29.44 -13.12 18.89
C ASP A 304 -30.48 -12.86 17.78
N SER A 305 -30.35 -11.74 17.07
CA SER A 305 -31.22 -11.39 15.94
C SER A 305 -30.55 -11.61 14.58
N SER A 306 -29.38 -12.27 14.56
CA SER A 306 -28.61 -12.53 13.35
C SER A 306 -29.26 -13.61 12.50
N PRO A 307 -29.32 -13.45 11.17
CA PRO A 307 -29.68 -14.54 10.28
C PRO A 307 -28.59 -15.62 10.25
N ASN A 308 -28.97 -16.86 9.94
CA ASN A 308 -28.05 -18.01 9.92
C ASN A 308 -27.00 -17.92 8.79
N ASP A 309 -27.34 -17.22 7.71
CA ASP A 309 -26.51 -16.99 6.52
C ASP A 309 -25.78 -15.64 6.56
N ILE A 310 -25.56 -15.06 7.76
CA ILE A 310 -24.88 -13.76 7.94
C ILE A 310 -23.50 -13.68 7.25
N HIS A 311 -22.84 -14.82 7.02
CA HIS A 311 -21.59 -14.92 6.29
C HIS A 311 -21.69 -14.50 4.80
N GLU A 312 -22.90 -14.51 4.22
CA GLU A 312 -23.17 -13.97 2.88
C GLU A 312 -23.28 -12.44 2.84
N VAL A 313 -23.34 -11.81 4.02
CA VAL A 313 -23.47 -10.37 4.23
C VAL A 313 -22.18 -9.79 4.79
N LEU A 314 -21.59 -10.40 5.81
CA LEU A 314 -20.31 -9.95 6.37
C LEU A 314 -19.18 -10.50 5.52
N SER A 315 -18.63 -11.64 5.91
CA SER A 315 -17.74 -12.44 5.07
C SER A 315 -17.68 -13.87 5.63
N GLN A 316 -17.01 -14.76 4.91
CA GLN A 316 -16.64 -16.07 5.46
C GLN A 316 -15.76 -15.88 6.70
N ARG A 317 -16.20 -16.38 7.86
CA ARG A 317 -15.52 -16.14 9.15
C ARG A 317 -14.10 -16.72 9.15
N LEU A 318 -13.14 -15.86 9.47
CA LEU A 318 -11.76 -16.25 9.78
C LEU A 318 -11.63 -16.65 11.26
N PRO A 319 -10.65 -17.48 11.62
CA PRO A 319 -10.35 -17.76 13.03
C PRO A 319 -9.98 -16.47 13.78
N ASP A 320 -10.42 -16.36 15.03
CA ASP A 320 -10.15 -15.17 15.87
C ASP A 320 -8.64 -14.91 16.02
N GLU A 321 -7.81 -15.96 16.02
CA GLU A 321 -6.34 -15.85 16.02
C GLU A 321 -5.81 -15.12 14.78
N ALA A 322 -6.37 -15.38 13.59
CA ALA A 322 -5.96 -14.69 12.36
C ALA A 322 -6.37 -13.20 12.38
N LEU A 323 -7.57 -12.92 12.92
CA LEU A 323 -8.04 -11.55 13.11
C LEU A 323 -7.21 -10.80 14.16
N THR A 324 -6.70 -11.49 15.18
CA THR A 324 -5.77 -10.92 16.16
C THR A 324 -4.45 -10.50 15.49
N TYR A 325 -3.91 -11.29 14.57
CA TYR A 325 -2.69 -10.91 13.85
C TYR A 325 -2.92 -9.77 12.83
N LEU A 326 -4.13 -9.68 12.25
CA LEU A 326 -4.57 -8.53 11.45
C LEU A 326 -4.69 -7.25 12.30
N GLN A 327 -5.31 -7.35 13.48
CA GLN A 327 -5.47 -6.26 14.45
C GLN A 327 -4.14 -5.58 14.76
N HIS A 328 -3.10 -6.40 14.97
CA HIS A 328 -1.76 -5.95 15.32
C HIS A 328 -0.86 -5.69 14.10
N GLY A 329 -1.36 -5.88 12.87
CA GLY A 329 -0.66 -5.56 11.63
C GLY A 329 0.53 -6.46 11.31
N ILE A 330 0.52 -7.72 11.77
CA ILE A 330 1.45 -8.75 11.28
C ILE A 330 1.14 -9.09 9.83
N ILE A 331 -0.15 -9.10 9.48
CA ILE A 331 -0.67 -9.31 8.12
C ILE A 331 -1.69 -8.22 7.78
N GLY A 332 -1.59 -7.67 6.57
CA GLY A 332 -2.59 -6.73 6.06
C GLY A 332 -3.89 -7.43 5.62
N PRO A 333 -4.98 -6.68 5.43
CA PRO A 333 -6.27 -7.26 5.07
C PRO A 333 -6.32 -7.84 3.64
N ARG A 334 -5.42 -7.44 2.74
CA ARG A 334 -5.52 -7.75 1.29
C ARG A 334 -5.60 -9.24 0.99
N VAL A 335 -4.66 -10.03 1.49
CA VAL A 335 -4.62 -11.48 1.25
C VAL A 335 -5.81 -12.19 1.91
N LEU A 336 -6.18 -11.74 3.12
CA LEU A 336 -7.33 -12.27 3.84
C LEU A 336 -8.63 -11.97 3.09
N ASN A 337 -8.78 -10.76 2.52
CA ASN A 337 -9.92 -10.37 1.70
C ASN A 337 -10.03 -11.21 0.43
N TRP A 338 -8.92 -11.46 -0.27
CA TRP A 338 -8.92 -12.35 -1.43
C TRP A 338 -9.45 -13.74 -1.07
N ARG A 339 -9.12 -14.21 0.13
CA ARG A 339 -9.57 -15.50 0.62
C ARG A 339 -11.03 -15.51 1.03
N THR A 340 -11.48 -14.56 1.84
CA THR A 340 -12.87 -14.47 2.30
C THR A 340 -13.85 -14.21 1.17
N ARG A 341 -13.45 -13.42 0.16
CA ARG A 341 -14.24 -13.17 -1.06
C ARG A 341 -14.13 -14.28 -2.11
N SER A 342 -13.08 -15.11 -2.02
CA SER A 342 -12.75 -16.11 -3.06
C SER A 342 -12.50 -15.47 -4.43
N GLU A 343 -11.98 -14.24 -4.42
CA GLU A 343 -11.72 -13.44 -5.61
C GLU A 343 -10.55 -12.47 -5.39
N ILE A 344 -9.69 -12.34 -6.41
CA ILE A 344 -8.79 -11.22 -6.59
C ILE A 344 -9.40 -10.30 -7.66
N LEU A 345 -9.77 -9.09 -7.27
CA LEU A 345 -10.18 -8.05 -8.21
C LEU A 345 -8.98 -7.12 -8.51
N GLU A 346 -8.47 -7.18 -9.73
CA GLU A 346 -7.50 -6.21 -10.22
C GLU A 346 -8.21 -4.96 -10.74
N LEU A 347 -7.87 -3.80 -10.18
CA LEU A 347 -8.33 -2.48 -10.63
C LEU A 347 -7.31 -1.85 -11.60
N PRO A 348 -7.69 -0.88 -12.43
CA PRO A 348 -6.73 -0.17 -13.27
C PRO A 348 -5.61 0.49 -12.45
N PRO A 349 -4.35 0.51 -12.96
CA PRO A 349 -3.24 1.26 -12.37
C PRO A 349 -3.28 2.75 -12.76
N LEU A 350 -2.38 3.56 -12.19
CA LEU A 350 -2.36 5.03 -12.37
C LEU A 350 -2.04 5.48 -13.80
N ASP A 351 -1.38 4.66 -14.63
CA ASP A 351 -1.14 4.97 -16.04
C ASP A 351 -2.36 4.65 -16.94
N GLY A 352 -3.39 4.01 -16.38
CA GLY A 352 -4.58 3.50 -17.07
C GLY A 352 -4.52 2.00 -17.39
N GLY A 353 -3.33 1.40 -17.39
CA GLY A 353 -3.14 -0.05 -17.54
C GLY A 353 -3.49 -0.58 -18.93
N PHE A 354 -3.39 0.27 -19.96
CA PHE A 354 -3.65 -0.14 -21.33
C PHE A 354 -2.53 -0.99 -21.92
N SER A 355 -1.32 -0.90 -21.37
CA SER A 355 -0.16 -1.66 -21.86
C SER A 355 -0.34 -3.19 -21.74
N PRO A 356 -0.02 -3.96 -22.79
CA PRO A 356 0.00 -5.43 -22.71
C PRO A 356 0.93 -5.96 -21.62
N THR A 357 2.08 -5.32 -21.42
CA THR A 357 3.07 -5.75 -20.41
C THR A 357 2.52 -5.72 -18.99
N TYR A 358 1.78 -4.67 -18.59
CA TYR A 358 1.20 -4.64 -17.26
C TYR A 358 0.07 -5.68 -17.11
N LYS A 359 -0.75 -5.86 -18.15
CA LYS A 359 -1.82 -6.89 -18.15
C LYS A 359 -1.25 -8.30 -18.01
N GLU A 360 -0.22 -8.63 -18.77
CA GLU A 360 0.51 -9.91 -18.69
C GLU A 360 1.15 -10.10 -17.31
N LEU A 361 1.75 -9.04 -16.74
CA LEU A 361 2.35 -9.09 -15.41
C LEU A 361 1.32 -9.50 -14.34
N VAL A 362 0.19 -8.80 -14.26
CA VAL A 362 -0.78 -9.02 -13.17
C VAL A 362 -1.64 -10.27 -13.37
N ARG A 363 -1.90 -10.64 -14.64
CA ARG A 363 -2.68 -11.83 -15.01
C ARG A 363 -1.86 -13.12 -14.96
N ASP A 364 -0.64 -13.09 -15.47
CA ASP A 364 0.13 -14.30 -15.77
C ASP A 364 1.38 -14.38 -14.89
N LYS A 365 2.25 -13.37 -14.93
CA LYS A 365 3.58 -13.47 -14.28
C LYS A 365 3.53 -13.44 -12.75
N LEU A 366 2.61 -12.68 -12.16
CA LEU A 366 2.39 -12.62 -10.70
C LEU A 366 1.42 -13.68 -10.17
N ARG A 367 0.72 -14.40 -11.06
CA ARG A 367 -0.27 -15.41 -10.69
C ARG A 367 0.31 -16.53 -9.82
N PRO A 368 1.47 -17.15 -10.15
CA PRO A 368 2.05 -18.19 -9.31
C PRO A 368 2.33 -17.73 -7.87
N LEU A 369 2.82 -16.51 -7.70
CA LEU A 369 3.08 -15.90 -6.38
C LEU A 369 1.79 -15.73 -5.58
N LYS A 370 0.72 -15.22 -6.23
CA LYS A 370 -0.61 -15.05 -5.61
C LYS A 370 -1.23 -16.41 -5.23
N THR A 371 -1.12 -17.41 -6.09
CA THR A 371 -1.56 -18.78 -5.80
C THR A 371 -0.80 -19.34 -4.60
N ARG A 372 0.52 -19.14 -4.55
CA ARG A 372 1.39 -19.63 -3.49
C ARG A 372 1.07 -19.01 -2.12
N LEU A 373 0.96 -17.69 -2.02
CA LEU A 373 0.63 -17.02 -0.76
C LEU A 373 -0.78 -17.41 -0.26
N LEU A 374 -1.75 -17.55 -1.17
CA LEU A 374 -3.11 -17.99 -0.81
C LEU A 374 -3.13 -19.44 -0.33
N ALA A 375 -2.32 -20.31 -0.93
CA ALA A 375 -2.17 -21.68 -0.47
C ALA A 375 -1.57 -21.71 0.94
N ILE A 376 -0.49 -20.98 1.21
CA ILE A 376 0.17 -20.95 2.54
C ILE A 376 -0.84 -20.57 3.64
N ILE A 377 -1.60 -19.48 3.47
CA ILE A 377 -2.54 -19.03 4.49
C ILE A 377 -3.76 -19.95 4.61
N SER A 378 -4.28 -20.48 3.50
CA SER A 378 -5.46 -21.36 3.49
C SER A 378 -5.27 -22.62 4.31
N HIS A 379 -4.05 -23.16 4.33
CA HIS A 379 -3.71 -24.36 5.10
C HIS A 379 -3.69 -24.13 6.62
N ARG A 380 -3.65 -22.88 7.07
CA ARG A 380 -3.65 -22.52 8.50
C ARG A 380 -5.01 -22.11 9.04
N ILE A 381 -6.02 -22.08 8.18
CA ILE A 381 -7.40 -21.73 8.54
C ILE A 381 -8.36 -22.88 8.21
N HIS A 382 -9.65 -22.67 8.47
CA HIS A 382 -10.69 -23.70 8.38
C HIS A 382 -10.70 -24.44 7.03
N ARG A 383 -11.00 -25.75 7.04
CA ARG A 383 -10.99 -26.65 5.87
C ARG A 383 -11.83 -26.17 4.69
N TYR A 384 -12.86 -25.35 4.95
CA TYR A 384 -13.63 -24.65 3.92
C TYR A 384 -12.71 -23.93 2.91
N PHE A 385 -11.75 -23.17 3.41
CA PHE A 385 -10.84 -22.38 2.59
C PHE A 385 -9.81 -23.22 1.84
N GLN A 386 -9.59 -24.47 2.24
CA GLN A 386 -8.67 -25.38 1.54
C GLN A 386 -9.33 -26.06 0.33
N LYS A 387 -10.67 -26.07 0.28
CA LYS A 387 -11.45 -26.72 -0.79
C LYS A 387 -12.04 -25.77 -1.82
N LYS A 388 -11.96 -24.47 -1.57
CA LYS A 388 -12.55 -23.44 -2.45
C LYS A 388 -11.44 -22.73 -3.19
N ASP A 389 -11.54 -22.59 -4.50
CA ASP A 389 -10.55 -21.83 -5.26
C ASP A 389 -10.73 -20.31 -5.08
N VAL A 390 -9.86 -19.52 -5.72
CA VAL A 390 -9.95 -18.08 -5.83
C VAL A 390 -9.94 -17.70 -7.31
N GLU A 391 -10.89 -16.87 -7.74
CA GLU A 391 -10.92 -16.36 -9.11
C GLU A 391 -10.12 -15.06 -9.23
N LEU A 392 -9.29 -14.92 -10.27
CA LEU A 392 -8.70 -13.65 -10.67
C LEU A 392 -9.62 -12.99 -11.70
N VAL A 393 -10.02 -11.75 -11.42
CA VAL A 393 -10.86 -10.93 -12.29
C VAL A 393 -10.17 -9.61 -12.55
N CYS A 394 -10.07 -9.25 -13.84
CA CYS A 394 -9.32 -8.07 -14.27
C CYS A 394 -10.25 -7.01 -14.84
N TRP A 395 -9.97 -5.73 -14.54
CA TRP A 395 -10.81 -4.60 -14.93
C TRP A 395 -11.07 -4.46 -16.44
N TRP A 396 -10.20 -5.02 -17.27
CA TRP A 396 -10.32 -4.93 -18.73
C TRP A 396 -11.20 -6.02 -19.34
N ASN A 397 -11.48 -7.10 -18.59
CA ASN A 397 -12.37 -8.18 -19.02
C ASN A 397 -12.97 -8.89 -17.80
N GLU A 398 -14.14 -8.44 -17.36
CA GLU A 398 -14.84 -8.98 -16.19
C GLU A 398 -15.41 -10.38 -16.40
N THR A 399 -15.61 -10.76 -17.66
CA THR A 399 -16.18 -12.06 -18.04
C THR A 399 -15.12 -13.16 -18.05
N ASP A 400 -13.85 -12.79 -18.23
CA ASP A 400 -12.71 -13.69 -18.21
C ASP A 400 -12.23 -13.92 -16.77
N ARG A 401 -12.89 -14.86 -16.09
CA ARG A 401 -12.54 -15.25 -14.73
C ARG A 401 -11.56 -16.40 -14.74
N GLN A 402 -10.41 -16.19 -14.11
CA GLN A 402 -9.30 -17.14 -14.12
C GLN A 402 -9.14 -17.79 -12.74
N GLY A 403 -9.52 -19.07 -12.60
CA GLY A 403 -9.31 -19.81 -11.35
C GLY A 403 -7.81 -19.97 -11.02
N LEU A 404 -7.38 -19.61 -9.82
CA LEU A 404 -5.96 -19.60 -9.44
C LEU A 404 -5.37 -21.01 -9.22
N GLY A 405 -6.20 -22.03 -9.05
CA GLY A 405 -5.75 -23.40 -8.74
C GLY A 405 -5.18 -23.51 -7.32
N VAL A 406 -5.65 -22.70 -6.36
CA VAL A 406 -5.14 -22.70 -4.97
C VAL A 406 -5.32 -24.08 -4.33
N THR A 407 -6.39 -24.78 -4.68
CA THR A 407 -6.74 -26.12 -4.17
C THR A 407 -5.84 -27.23 -4.72
N GLU A 408 -5.11 -26.98 -5.82
CA GLU A 408 -4.24 -27.95 -6.48
C GLU A 408 -2.81 -27.91 -5.91
N VAL A 409 -2.46 -26.86 -5.16
CA VAL A 409 -1.15 -26.72 -4.55
C VAL A 409 -1.00 -27.72 -3.41
N GLN A 410 -0.03 -28.63 -3.53
CA GLN A 410 0.16 -29.69 -2.53
C GLN A 410 0.62 -29.12 -1.18
N LEU A 411 -0.05 -29.56 -0.13
CA LEU A 411 0.10 -29.12 1.27
C LEU A 411 1.54 -29.24 1.79
N ASP A 412 2.21 -30.32 1.41
CA ASP A 412 3.58 -30.63 1.80
C ASP A 412 4.58 -29.68 1.14
N THR A 413 4.32 -29.20 -0.07
CA THR A 413 5.19 -28.21 -0.73
C THR A 413 5.10 -26.82 -0.12
N CYS A 414 3.97 -26.42 0.48
CA CYS A 414 3.74 -25.06 0.99
C CYS A 414 4.39 -24.78 2.34
N THR A 415 4.52 -25.79 3.20
CA THR A 415 4.90 -25.57 4.61
C THR A 415 5.92 -26.55 5.15
N ARG A 416 6.10 -27.75 4.56
CA ARG A 416 7.03 -28.76 5.09
C ARG A 416 8.47 -28.26 5.13
N ASP A 417 8.90 -27.61 4.07
CA ASP A 417 10.24 -27.02 3.97
C ASP A 417 10.41 -25.93 5.03
N ALA A 418 9.46 -25.00 5.12
CA ALA A 418 9.48 -23.94 6.13
C ALA A 418 9.55 -24.48 7.57
N GLU A 419 8.91 -25.62 7.88
CA GLU A 419 8.96 -26.25 9.21
C GLU A 419 10.30 -26.94 9.53
N SER A 420 11.21 -27.07 8.55
CA SER A 420 12.49 -27.76 8.75
C SER A 420 13.57 -26.89 9.41
N TRP A 421 13.32 -25.60 9.62
CA TRP A 421 14.17 -24.70 10.43
C TRP A 421 13.36 -23.81 11.39
N HIS A 422 13.90 -23.71 12.60
CA HIS A 422 13.45 -22.87 13.71
C HIS A 422 14.70 -22.37 14.44
N VAL A 423 15.46 -21.50 13.76
CA VAL A 423 16.77 -21.04 14.21
C VAL A 423 16.58 -20.09 15.40
N LYS A 424 17.19 -20.42 16.53
CA LYS A 424 17.13 -19.62 17.76
C LYS A 424 18.30 -18.64 17.87
N ASP A 425 18.16 -17.59 18.67
CA ASP A 425 19.20 -16.57 18.89
C ASP A 425 20.52 -17.19 19.35
N SER A 426 20.45 -18.22 20.21
CA SER A 426 21.63 -18.96 20.69
C SER A 426 22.47 -19.60 19.58
N LEU A 427 21.87 -19.97 18.46
CA LEU A 427 22.57 -20.50 17.29
C LEU A 427 23.02 -19.38 16.35
N ILE A 428 22.18 -18.35 16.17
CA ILE A 428 22.51 -17.14 15.39
C ILE A 428 23.80 -16.50 15.92
N ALA A 429 23.95 -16.40 17.25
CA ALA A 429 25.15 -15.85 17.89
C ALA A 429 26.46 -16.59 17.57
N GLN A 430 26.38 -17.82 17.06
CA GLN A 430 27.54 -18.64 16.67
C GLN A 430 27.99 -18.41 15.23
N ALA A 431 27.22 -17.69 14.41
CA ALA A 431 27.58 -17.36 13.03
C ALA A 431 28.90 -16.60 12.97
N ALA A 432 29.79 -16.89 12.02
CA ALA A 432 31.05 -16.16 11.87
C ALA A 432 30.89 -14.87 11.04
N VAL A 433 29.88 -14.85 10.16
CA VAL A 433 29.56 -13.77 9.23
C VAL A 433 28.29 -13.05 9.66
N GLY A 434 28.08 -11.81 9.21
CA GLY A 434 26.85 -11.05 9.44
C GLY A 434 26.64 -10.55 10.87
N LYS A 435 27.63 -10.68 11.77
CA LYS A 435 27.55 -10.18 13.15
C LYS A 435 27.47 -8.66 13.25
N ASP A 436 28.00 -7.96 12.24
CA ASP A 436 28.05 -6.51 12.13
C ASP A 436 26.78 -5.92 11.49
N ILE A 437 25.83 -6.77 11.09
CA ILE A 437 24.60 -6.36 10.39
C ILE A 437 23.43 -6.48 11.36
N ASP A 438 22.64 -5.42 11.46
CA ASP A 438 21.41 -5.41 12.24
C ASP A 438 20.24 -5.89 11.38
N ASN A 439 19.59 -6.99 11.80
CA ASN A 439 18.48 -7.62 11.10
C ASN A 439 17.20 -6.78 11.09
N GLU A 440 17.08 -5.75 11.94
CA GLU A 440 15.99 -4.79 11.89
C GLU A 440 16.27 -3.62 10.93
N VAL A 441 17.53 -3.35 10.61
CA VAL A 441 17.96 -2.22 9.77
C VAL A 441 18.13 -2.63 8.31
N THR A 442 18.78 -3.76 8.03
CA THR A 442 18.93 -4.34 6.67
C THR A 442 18.60 -5.84 6.69
N PRO A 443 17.31 -6.21 6.88
CA PRO A 443 16.85 -7.59 7.01
C PRO A 443 17.26 -8.52 5.86
N LEU A 444 17.22 -8.06 4.61
CA LEU A 444 17.54 -8.92 3.45
C LEU A 444 19.05 -9.15 3.33
N GLU A 445 19.87 -8.11 3.52
CA GLU A 445 21.32 -8.21 3.59
C GLU A 445 21.74 -9.20 4.68
N TRP A 446 21.18 -9.02 5.88
CA TRP A 446 21.47 -9.86 7.03
C TRP A 446 21.15 -11.33 6.73
N ALA A 447 19.95 -11.61 6.23
CA ALA A 447 19.48 -12.97 6.00
C ALA A 447 20.32 -13.73 4.95
N ILE A 448 20.73 -13.04 3.87
CA ILE A 448 21.59 -13.60 2.83
C ILE A 448 23.02 -13.77 3.32
N THR A 449 23.56 -12.77 4.03
CA THR A 449 24.95 -12.80 4.52
C THR A 449 25.15 -13.91 5.54
N LEU A 450 24.20 -14.12 6.45
CA LEU A 450 24.31 -15.15 7.48
C LEU A 450 24.46 -16.56 6.86
N LEU A 451 23.68 -16.87 5.82
CA LEU A 451 23.70 -18.17 5.14
C LEU A 451 24.81 -18.32 4.09
N SER A 452 25.71 -17.35 3.97
CA SER A 452 26.75 -17.37 2.93
C SER A 452 27.88 -18.38 3.15
N ASP A 453 28.03 -18.88 4.38
CA ASP A 453 28.88 -20.03 4.71
C ASP A 453 28.03 -21.31 4.71
N ASP A 454 28.21 -22.17 3.70
CA ASP A 454 27.48 -23.42 3.55
C ASP A 454 27.61 -24.35 4.79
N SER A 455 28.76 -24.31 5.48
CA SER A 455 29.00 -25.15 6.66
C SER A 455 28.18 -24.67 7.87
N TRP A 456 27.99 -23.36 7.98
CA TRP A 456 27.13 -22.75 8.99
C TRP A 456 25.66 -22.91 8.61
N ALA A 457 25.30 -22.62 7.36
CA ALA A 457 23.94 -22.73 6.85
C ALA A 457 23.35 -24.12 7.11
N LYS A 458 24.10 -25.20 6.87
CA LYS A 458 23.61 -26.56 7.16
C LYS A 458 23.31 -26.82 8.64
N LYS A 459 23.96 -26.12 9.58
CA LYS A 459 23.66 -26.23 11.02
C LYS A 459 22.33 -25.59 11.41
N THR A 460 21.82 -24.69 10.59
CA THR A 460 20.59 -23.96 10.87
C THR A 460 19.32 -24.73 10.49
N VAL A 461 19.46 -25.89 9.84
CA VAL A 461 18.36 -26.85 9.66
C VAL A 461 17.96 -27.43 11.02
N THR A 462 17.09 -26.70 11.70
CA THR A 462 16.72 -26.87 13.10
C THR A 462 15.25 -27.22 13.19
N ARG A 463 14.91 -28.45 12.80
CA ARG A 463 13.52 -28.91 12.78
C ARG A 463 12.92 -28.92 14.19
N ARG A 464 11.72 -28.36 14.32
CA ARG A 464 10.89 -28.46 15.53
C ARG A 464 10.53 -29.93 15.79
N LYS A 465 10.56 -30.37 17.05
CA LYS A 465 10.03 -31.68 17.46
C LYS A 465 8.49 -31.66 17.44
N ASP A 466 7.87 -32.79 17.11
CA ASP A 466 6.41 -32.89 16.86
C ASP A 466 5.50 -32.48 18.05
N ASN A 467 6.06 -32.33 19.26
CA ASN A 467 5.35 -31.91 20.49
C ASN A 467 5.91 -30.65 21.15
N GLU A 468 6.73 -29.86 20.46
CA GLU A 468 7.33 -28.63 21.00
C GLU A 468 6.79 -27.40 20.26
N PRO A 469 5.59 -26.89 20.62
CA PRO A 469 5.09 -25.65 20.04
C PRO A 469 5.88 -24.45 20.58
N ASN A 470 5.73 -23.31 19.91
CA ASN A 470 6.22 -21.99 20.33
C ASN A 470 7.75 -21.96 20.52
N VAL A 471 8.48 -22.57 19.58
CA VAL A 471 9.94 -22.74 19.63
C VAL A 471 10.67 -21.39 19.54
N LEU A 472 10.18 -20.50 18.68
CA LEU A 472 10.72 -19.16 18.46
C LEU A 472 10.04 -18.18 19.43
N LYS A 473 10.84 -17.45 20.22
CA LYS A 473 10.38 -16.63 21.33
C LYS A 473 10.63 -15.15 21.07
N THR A 474 11.82 -14.78 20.63
CA THR A 474 12.21 -13.36 20.52
C THR A 474 11.74 -12.74 19.20
N ARG A 475 11.67 -11.41 19.16
CA ARG A 475 11.39 -10.67 17.91
C ARG A 475 12.40 -11.01 16.81
N ASN A 476 13.68 -11.06 17.16
CA ASN A 476 14.75 -11.38 16.21
C ASN A 476 14.61 -12.78 15.62
N GLU A 477 14.31 -13.78 16.44
CA GLU A 477 14.02 -15.14 15.98
C GLU A 477 12.87 -15.16 14.97
N ILE A 478 11.80 -14.41 15.23
CA ILE A 478 10.63 -14.36 14.35
C ILE A 478 10.96 -13.69 13.02
N LEU A 479 11.62 -12.53 13.06
CA LEU A 479 12.01 -11.79 11.86
C LEU A 479 12.95 -12.62 10.99
N ALA A 480 14.00 -13.19 11.58
CA ALA A 480 14.98 -14.02 10.89
C ALA A 480 14.32 -15.21 10.18
N ASN A 481 13.54 -16.01 10.91
CA ASN A 481 12.90 -17.19 10.35
C ASN A 481 11.81 -16.84 9.34
N THR A 482 11.13 -15.69 9.49
CA THR A 482 10.18 -15.19 8.48
C THR A 482 10.90 -14.88 7.17
N LEU A 483 12.02 -14.16 7.22
CA LEU A 483 12.78 -13.75 6.05
C LEU A 483 13.41 -14.93 5.32
N TRP A 484 13.97 -15.92 6.04
CA TRP A 484 14.49 -17.11 5.38
C TRP A 484 13.40 -17.94 4.72
N ARG A 485 12.22 -18.06 5.33
CA ARG A 485 11.07 -18.72 4.68
C ARG A 485 10.64 -17.97 3.41
N PHE A 486 10.57 -16.65 3.47
CA PHE A 486 10.29 -15.79 2.31
C PHE A 486 11.34 -15.97 1.20
N LEU A 487 12.62 -15.89 1.53
CA LEU A 487 13.74 -16.02 0.58
C LEU A 487 13.82 -17.42 -0.02
N GLN A 488 13.51 -18.46 0.75
CA GLN A 488 13.45 -19.84 0.26
C GLN A 488 12.27 -20.04 -0.69
N ASP A 489 11.08 -19.55 -0.36
CA ASP A 489 9.92 -19.60 -1.26
C ASP A 489 10.17 -18.82 -2.56
N ARG A 490 10.94 -17.73 -2.48
CA ARG A 490 11.44 -17.00 -3.65
C ARG A 490 12.60 -17.68 -4.38
N GLY A 491 13.19 -18.75 -3.85
CA GLY A 491 14.26 -19.52 -4.49
C GLY A 491 15.65 -18.90 -4.38
N TYR A 492 15.87 -17.97 -3.46
CA TYR A 492 17.21 -17.46 -3.11
C TYR A 492 17.95 -18.38 -2.14
N ILE A 493 17.22 -19.27 -1.47
CA ILE A 493 17.72 -20.23 -0.50
C ILE A 493 17.23 -21.62 -0.89
N ASN A 494 18.10 -22.62 -0.80
CA ASN A 494 17.80 -24.02 -1.08
C ASN A 494 17.12 -24.69 0.13
N SER A 495 16.51 -25.86 -0.06
CA SER A 495 15.88 -26.60 1.05
C SER A 495 16.85 -27.12 2.13
N ASP A 496 18.16 -27.13 1.87
CA ASP A 496 19.20 -27.41 2.89
C ASP A 496 19.70 -26.14 3.61
N HIS A 497 18.98 -25.03 3.42
CA HIS A 497 19.23 -23.70 3.97
C HIS A 497 20.49 -23.00 3.43
N THR A 498 21.18 -23.57 2.43
CA THR A 498 22.29 -22.89 1.74
C THR A 498 21.80 -21.86 0.72
N LEU A 499 22.66 -20.91 0.33
CA LEU A 499 22.32 -19.96 -0.74
C LEU A 499 22.22 -20.67 -2.10
N SER A 500 21.14 -20.39 -2.83
CA SER A 500 21.01 -20.81 -4.23
C SER A 500 21.92 -19.99 -5.16
N ALA A 501 21.95 -20.31 -6.45
CA ALA A 501 22.63 -19.47 -7.44
C ALA A 501 22.10 -18.01 -7.43
N TRP A 502 20.78 -17.84 -7.26
CA TRP A 502 20.17 -16.51 -7.11
C TRP A 502 20.59 -15.85 -5.80
N GLY A 503 20.65 -16.59 -4.69
CA GLY A 503 21.13 -16.08 -3.40
C GLY A 503 22.58 -15.59 -3.45
N LYS A 504 23.46 -16.30 -4.16
CA LYS A 504 24.87 -15.91 -4.36
C LYS A 504 25.01 -14.66 -5.22
N ALA A 505 24.22 -14.55 -6.30
CA ALA A 505 24.18 -13.35 -7.14
C ALA A 505 23.66 -12.13 -6.36
N LEU A 506 22.64 -12.31 -5.53
CA LEU A 506 22.10 -11.26 -4.66
C LEU A 506 23.13 -10.82 -3.61
N LYS A 507 23.87 -11.76 -3.01
CA LYS A 507 24.98 -11.46 -2.09
C LYS A 507 26.03 -10.57 -2.74
N ALA A 508 26.45 -10.87 -3.97
CA ALA A 508 27.43 -10.07 -4.69
C ALA A 508 26.95 -8.62 -4.91
N ALA A 509 25.65 -8.42 -5.18
CA ALA A 509 25.06 -7.09 -5.27
C ALA A 509 25.09 -6.34 -3.93
N PHE A 510 24.77 -7.01 -2.82
CA PHE A 510 24.86 -6.40 -1.48
C PHE A 510 26.30 -6.05 -1.11
N GLU A 511 27.28 -6.94 -1.37
CA GLU A 511 28.69 -6.66 -1.12
C GLU A 511 29.16 -5.43 -1.90
N LYS A 512 28.76 -5.30 -3.16
CA LYS A 512 29.05 -4.11 -3.96
C LYS A 512 28.40 -2.86 -3.36
N GLY A 513 27.11 -2.90 -3.03
CA GLY A 513 26.39 -1.79 -2.41
C GLY A 513 27.00 -1.36 -1.06
N LYS A 514 27.50 -2.30 -0.26
CA LYS A 514 28.22 -2.03 0.99
C LYS A 514 29.58 -1.39 0.72
N SER A 515 30.35 -1.92 -0.23
CA SER A 515 31.67 -1.38 -0.60
C SER A 515 31.60 0.06 -1.13
N ASP A 516 30.50 0.40 -1.83
CA ASP A 516 30.26 1.73 -2.36
C ASP A 516 29.64 2.68 -1.31
N GLN A 517 29.46 2.26 -0.05
CA GLN A 517 28.80 3.04 1.01
C GLN A 517 27.41 3.53 0.58
N TRP A 518 26.58 2.62 0.06
CA TRP A 518 25.19 2.88 -0.29
C TRP A 518 24.22 2.05 0.56
N LEU A 519 24.50 0.76 0.71
CA LEU A 519 23.70 -0.15 1.50
C LEU A 519 23.65 0.31 2.97
N GLY A 520 22.43 0.43 3.53
CA GLY A 520 22.20 0.91 4.89
C GLY A 520 22.40 2.42 5.11
N GLN A 521 22.77 3.18 4.07
CA GLN A 521 23.02 4.63 4.15
C GLN A 521 21.87 5.49 3.59
N THR A 522 20.73 4.87 3.28
CA THR A 522 19.51 5.53 2.78
C THR A 522 18.55 5.88 3.92
N ASP A 523 17.52 6.69 3.64
CA ASP A 523 16.40 6.94 4.57
C ASP A 523 15.05 6.52 3.94
N PRO A 524 14.48 5.37 4.34
CA PRO A 524 14.96 4.48 5.40
C PRO A 524 16.16 3.59 4.95
N PRO A 525 16.95 3.01 5.88
CA PRO A 525 18.14 2.21 5.57
C PRO A 525 17.88 0.99 4.66
N GLN A 526 16.67 0.44 4.72
CA GLN A 526 16.22 -0.71 3.92
C GLN A 526 16.07 -0.39 2.43
N GLU A 527 15.94 0.89 2.03
CA GLU A 527 15.64 1.26 0.63
C GLU A 527 16.66 0.66 -0.36
N ALA A 528 17.95 0.67 0.00
CA ALA A 528 19.00 0.15 -0.87
C ALA A 528 18.88 -1.37 -1.10
N GLU A 529 18.66 -2.16 -0.04
CA GLU A 529 18.52 -3.62 -0.19
C GLU A 529 17.23 -4.00 -0.91
N GLU A 530 16.13 -3.27 -0.66
CA GLU A 530 14.86 -3.48 -1.33
C GLU A 530 14.95 -3.16 -2.82
N ALA A 531 15.66 -2.08 -3.20
CA ALA A 531 15.89 -1.73 -4.59
C ALA A 531 16.68 -2.83 -5.34
N ILE A 532 17.73 -3.36 -4.72
CA ILE A 532 18.49 -4.49 -5.29
C ILE A 532 17.58 -5.72 -5.45
N PHE A 533 16.85 -6.09 -4.40
CA PHE A 533 15.99 -7.28 -4.42
C PHE A 533 14.90 -7.16 -5.49
N ILE A 534 14.22 -6.02 -5.58
CA ILE A 534 13.16 -5.79 -6.57
C ILE A 534 13.74 -5.80 -7.99
N ALA A 535 14.95 -5.28 -8.23
CA ALA A 535 15.58 -5.36 -9.53
C ALA A 535 15.79 -6.82 -10.00
N PHE A 536 16.23 -7.70 -9.09
CA PHE A 536 16.37 -9.13 -9.37
C PHE A 536 15.03 -9.79 -9.65
N GLU A 537 13.98 -9.43 -8.90
CA GLU A 537 12.63 -9.93 -9.15
C GLU A 537 12.07 -9.46 -10.50
N LEU A 538 12.29 -8.19 -10.88
CA LEU A 538 11.91 -7.66 -12.19
C LEU A 538 12.68 -8.33 -13.33
N LEU A 539 13.94 -8.68 -13.12
CA LEU A 539 14.75 -9.44 -14.07
C LEU A 539 14.17 -10.85 -14.28
N ARG A 540 13.84 -11.55 -13.19
CA ARG A 540 13.24 -12.89 -13.22
C ARG A 540 11.87 -12.92 -13.88
N LEU A 541 11.15 -11.80 -13.83
CA LEU A 541 9.85 -11.62 -14.50
C LEU A 541 10.00 -11.14 -15.96
N ASP A 542 11.21 -11.02 -16.50
CA ASP A 542 11.51 -10.50 -17.85
C ASP A 542 10.85 -9.12 -18.11
N VAL A 543 10.94 -8.23 -17.12
CA VAL A 543 10.48 -6.82 -17.22
C VAL A 543 11.58 -5.83 -16.87
N LEU A 544 12.83 -6.28 -16.74
CA LEU A 544 14.01 -5.44 -16.57
C LEU A 544 14.98 -5.64 -17.75
N SER A 545 14.87 -4.79 -18.77
CA SER A 545 15.73 -4.83 -19.96
C SER A 545 15.80 -3.47 -20.65
N THR A 546 16.54 -3.37 -21.75
CA THR A 546 16.56 -2.18 -22.64
C THR A 546 15.37 -2.11 -23.59
N LYS A 547 14.52 -3.16 -23.64
CA LYS A 547 13.36 -3.23 -24.55
C LYS A 547 12.33 -2.15 -24.21
N ASN A 548 11.72 -1.53 -25.23
CA ASN A 548 10.54 -0.69 -25.00
C ASN A 548 9.35 -1.59 -24.63
N LEU A 549 8.91 -1.51 -23.37
CA LEU A 549 7.79 -2.32 -22.84
C LEU A 549 6.43 -1.70 -23.17
N PHE A 550 6.40 -0.45 -23.64
CA PHE A 550 5.16 0.28 -23.92
C PHE A 550 5.14 0.78 -25.38
N PRO A 551 5.16 -0.14 -26.38
CA PRO A 551 5.13 0.24 -27.79
C PRO A 551 3.73 0.68 -28.25
N SER A 552 2.66 0.20 -27.62
CA SER A 552 1.28 0.56 -27.93
C SER A 552 0.36 0.41 -26.71
N PRO A 553 -0.42 1.44 -26.32
CA PRO A 553 -0.29 2.82 -26.82
C PRO A 553 1.10 3.39 -26.48
N GLN A 554 1.62 4.29 -27.31
CA GLN A 554 2.88 4.95 -27.05
C GLN A 554 2.68 5.96 -25.91
N TYR A 555 3.26 5.68 -24.74
CA TYR A 555 3.22 6.64 -23.63
C TYR A 555 4.20 7.79 -23.83
N SER A 556 3.78 8.99 -23.45
CA SER A 556 4.62 10.19 -23.49
C SER A 556 5.74 10.15 -22.44
N GLY A 557 6.79 10.94 -22.69
CA GLY A 557 7.91 11.10 -21.75
C GLY A 557 8.95 9.97 -21.75
N ALA A 558 9.01 9.12 -22.78
CA ALA A 558 10.14 8.20 -23.00
C ALA A 558 11.46 8.98 -23.27
N PRO A 559 12.64 8.35 -23.18
CA PRO A 559 13.90 8.96 -23.61
C PRO A 559 13.84 9.44 -25.07
N MET A 560 14.32 10.65 -25.34
CA MET A 560 14.12 11.32 -26.64
C MET A 560 15.41 11.72 -27.35
N ARG A 561 16.55 11.76 -26.64
CA ARG A 561 17.81 12.29 -27.16
C ARG A 561 18.79 11.17 -27.52
N GLY A 562 19.75 11.50 -28.38
CA GLY A 562 20.78 10.56 -28.85
C GLY A 562 20.29 9.52 -29.86
N THR A 563 21.12 8.51 -30.06
CA THR A 563 20.84 7.34 -30.89
C THR A 563 19.78 6.45 -30.25
N ASP A 564 19.25 5.48 -31.00
CA ASP A 564 18.30 4.52 -30.42
C ASP A 564 18.93 3.66 -29.32
N GLN A 565 20.24 3.43 -29.39
CA GLN A 565 20.99 2.79 -28.30
C GLN A 565 21.07 3.69 -27.05
N ASP A 566 21.31 5.00 -27.21
CA ASP A 566 21.31 5.95 -26.08
C ASP A 566 19.95 5.97 -25.38
N LYS A 567 18.86 5.97 -26.16
CA LYS A 567 17.49 5.92 -25.63
C LYS A 567 17.23 4.60 -24.89
N ALA A 568 17.62 3.47 -25.48
CA ALA A 568 17.43 2.14 -24.89
C ALA A 568 18.25 1.96 -23.59
N ASN A 569 19.47 2.49 -23.55
CA ASN A 569 20.32 2.48 -22.34
C ASN A 569 19.72 3.38 -21.26
N THR A 570 19.34 4.62 -21.62
CA THR A 570 18.67 5.56 -20.71
C THR A 570 17.41 4.96 -20.10
N LEU A 571 16.64 4.22 -20.90
CA LEU A 571 15.45 3.51 -20.46
C LEU A 571 15.75 2.54 -19.31
N LEU A 572 16.73 1.66 -19.47
CA LEU A 572 17.09 0.67 -18.45
C LEU A 572 17.59 1.33 -17.17
N ILE A 573 18.45 2.35 -17.29
CA ILE A 573 18.98 3.07 -16.12
C ILE A 573 17.86 3.81 -15.37
N SER A 574 16.94 4.45 -16.09
CA SER A 574 15.80 5.16 -15.49
C SER A 574 14.80 4.20 -14.82
N ARG A 575 14.66 2.99 -15.36
CA ARG A 575 13.86 1.91 -14.75
C ARG A 575 14.44 1.44 -13.42
N ILE A 576 15.76 1.32 -13.33
CA ILE A 576 16.42 0.98 -12.06
C ILE A 576 16.27 2.14 -11.08
N ALA A 577 16.44 3.38 -11.55
CA ALA A 577 16.25 4.57 -10.73
C ALA A 577 14.82 4.71 -10.15
N SER A 578 13.79 4.09 -10.75
CA SER A 578 12.42 4.08 -10.18
C SER A 578 12.29 3.19 -8.94
N LEU A 579 13.36 2.50 -8.52
CA LEU A 579 13.38 1.65 -7.34
C LEU A 579 13.82 2.39 -6.07
N GLY A 580 14.30 3.63 -6.16
CA GLY A 580 14.68 4.47 -5.03
C GLY A 580 13.89 5.77 -4.93
N SER A 581 13.89 6.39 -3.76
CA SER A 581 13.14 7.62 -3.50
C SER A 581 13.85 8.86 -4.05
N PHE A 582 13.11 9.95 -4.30
CA PHE A 582 13.67 11.23 -4.72
C PHE A 582 13.89 12.21 -3.55
N SER A 583 14.99 12.96 -3.54
CA SER A 583 15.25 13.98 -2.52
C SER A 583 14.59 15.29 -2.92
N HIS A 584 13.32 15.49 -2.53
CA HIS A 584 12.54 16.68 -2.86
C HIS A 584 12.00 17.38 -1.61
N ALA A 585 11.77 18.70 -1.71
CA ALA A 585 11.10 19.46 -0.66
C ALA A 585 9.70 18.89 -0.35
N ARG A 586 9.29 18.98 0.92
CA ARG A 586 8.00 18.46 1.42
C ARG A 586 6.82 19.40 1.10
N ILE A 587 6.66 19.72 -0.18
CA ILE A 587 5.64 20.66 -0.69
C ILE A 587 4.78 20.07 -1.81
N GLY A 588 4.93 18.77 -2.06
CA GLY A 588 4.44 18.10 -3.27
C GLY A 588 5.41 18.27 -4.44
N TYR A 589 5.45 17.27 -5.30
CA TYR A 589 6.38 17.25 -6.43
C TYR A 589 6.13 18.40 -7.40
N THR A 590 7.24 18.90 -7.94
CA THR A 590 7.25 19.83 -9.08
C THR A 590 8.34 19.40 -10.05
N GLY A 591 8.04 19.47 -11.35
CA GLY A 591 9.00 19.10 -12.38
C GLY A 591 8.36 18.39 -13.57
N PRO A 592 9.18 17.91 -14.51
CA PRO A 592 8.69 17.19 -15.68
C PRO A 592 8.02 15.87 -15.27
N LEU A 593 7.03 15.45 -16.05
CA LEU A 593 6.32 14.19 -15.90
C LEU A 593 6.66 13.23 -17.05
N SER A 594 6.52 11.93 -16.80
CA SER A 594 6.66 10.88 -17.81
C SER A 594 5.63 9.78 -17.57
N ARG A 595 4.63 9.68 -18.45
CA ARG A 595 3.65 8.59 -18.41
C ARG A 595 4.32 7.24 -18.68
N HIS A 596 5.36 7.22 -19.50
CA HIS A 596 6.17 6.02 -19.78
C HIS A 596 6.83 5.49 -18.51
N LEU A 597 7.49 6.34 -17.74
CA LEU A 597 8.09 5.95 -16.48
C LEU A 597 7.03 5.64 -15.42
N LEU A 598 5.90 6.37 -15.37
CA LEU A 598 4.79 6.02 -14.48
C LEU A 598 4.29 4.60 -14.74
N ALA A 599 4.09 4.22 -16.00
CA ALA A 599 3.67 2.86 -16.35
C ALA A 599 4.68 1.81 -15.86
N TYR A 600 5.99 2.11 -15.92
CA TYR A 600 7.00 1.24 -15.32
C TYR A 600 6.94 1.22 -13.80
N HIS A 601 6.76 2.38 -13.16
CA HIS A 601 6.56 2.44 -11.71
C HIS A 601 5.39 1.55 -11.28
N GLN A 602 4.26 1.54 -12.00
CA GLN A 602 3.12 0.67 -11.69
C GLN A 602 3.49 -0.82 -11.75
N ILE A 603 4.36 -1.24 -12.68
CA ILE A 603 4.94 -2.60 -12.71
C ILE A 603 5.73 -2.86 -11.41
N THR A 604 6.63 -1.96 -11.04
CA THR A 604 7.45 -2.13 -9.82
C THR A 604 6.60 -2.15 -8.55
N ALA A 605 5.57 -1.32 -8.47
CA ALA A 605 4.62 -1.26 -7.37
C ALA A 605 3.84 -2.58 -7.24
N ALA A 606 3.36 -3.16 -8.34
CA ALA A 606 2.65 -4.45 -8.32
C ALA A 606 3.53 -5.61 -7.81
N VAL A 607 4.79 -5.65 -8.25
CA VAL A 607 5.79 -6.63 -7.79
C VAL A 607 6.11 -6.43 -6.31
N ARG A 608 6.50 -5.22 -5.90
CA ARG A 608 6.80 -4.86 -4.50
C ARG A 608 5.64 -5.24 -3.56
N ASN A 609 4.42 -4.88 -3.95
CA ASN A 609 3.22 -5.17 -3.18
C ASN A 609 2.99 -6.68 -3.02
N THR A 610 3.19 -7.48 -4.09
CA THR A 610 3.02 -8.94 -4.02
C THR A 610 4.08 -9.60 -3.12
N LEU A 611 5.32 -9.10 -3.16
CA LEU A 611 6.41 -9.56 -2.28
C LEU A 611 6.15 -9.20 -0.82
N ARG A 612 5.62 -8.00 -0.57
CA ARG A 612 5.19 -7.58 0.77
C ARG A 612 4.12 -8.51 1.34
N ASP A 613 3.13 -8.87 0.54
CA ASP A 613 2.08 -9.81 0.98
C ASP A 613 2.64 -11.20 1.29
N LEU A 614 3.63 -11.66 0.52
CA LEU A 614 4.28 -12.95 0.78
C LEU A 614 5.04 -12.92 2.10
N ALA A 615 5.79 -11.85 2.39
CA ALA A 615 6.51 -11.68 3.66
C ALA A 615 5.53 -11.65 4.86
N GLU A 616 4.45 -10.87 4.78
CA GLU A 616 3.38 -10.83 5.79
C GLU A 616 2.71 -12.20 5.97
N THR A 617 2.50 -12.93 4.87
CA THR A 617 1.91 -14.28 4.89
C THR A 617 2.83 -15.26 5.61
N HIS A 618 4.14 -15.22 5.41
CA HIS A 618 5.08 -16.07 6.13
C HIS A 618 5.13 -15.75 7.63
N ALA A 619 5.08 -14.46 7.99
CA ALA A 619 5.01 -14.04 9.39
C ALA A 619 3.73 -14.58 10.06
N ALA A 620 2.57 -14.37 9.44
CA ALA A 620 1.30 -14.87 9.96
C ALA A 620 1.26 -16.41 10.02
N ASN A 621 1.79 -17.09 8.99
CA ASN A 621 1.88 -18.54 8.95
C ASN A 621 2.68 -19.10 10.13
N MET A 622 3.81 -18.48 10.50
CA MET A 622 4.62 -18.89 11.65
C MET A 622 3.88 -18.74 12.99
N MET A 623 3.08 -17.69 13.12
CA MET A 623 2.28 -17.47 14.32
C MET A 623 1.13 -18.50 14.42
N LEU A 624 0.38 -18.66 13.32
CA LEU A 624 -0.74 -19.61 13.23
C LEU A 624 -0.30 -21.08 13.39
N SER A 625 0.90 -21.43 12.91
CA SER A 625 1.46 -22.79 13.04
C SER A 625 2.04 -23.10 14.43
N ALA A 626 1.96 -22.16 15.37
CA ALA A 626 2.63 -22.22 16.66
C ALA A 626 4.14 -22.48 16.53
N SER A 627 4.78 -22.05 15.44
CA SER A 627 6.25 -22.07 15.34
C SER A 627 6.86 -21.01 16.25
N ALA A 628 6.14 -19.90 16.46
CA ALA A 628 6.51 -18.81 17.34
C ALA A 628 5.53 -18.66 18.52
N VAL A 629 6.01 -18.12 19.64
CA VAL A 629 5.19 -17.79 20.81
C VAL A 629 4.06 -16.85 20.41
N ARG A 630 2.82 -17.32 20.67
CA ARG A 630 1.59 -16.63 20.29
C ARG A 630 1.28 -15.41 21.13
N VAL A 631 1.47 -15.46 22.45
CA VAL A 631 1.19 -14.36 23.38
C VAL A 631 2.44 -13.52 23.58
N ARG A 632 2.37 -12.23 23.27
CA ARG A 632 3.51 -11.32 23.29
C ARG A 632 3.15 -10.01 23.99
N PRO A 633 4.13 -9.27 24.52
CA PRO A 633 3.91 -7.92 25.01
C PRO A 633 3.29 -7.02 23.93
N ASP A 634 2.47 -6.08 24.38
CA ASP A 634 1.83 -5.10 23.51
C ASP A 634 2.86 -4.32 22.68
N GLY A 635 2.51 -4.04 21.43
CA GLY A 635 3.38 -3.35 20.48
C GLY A 635 4.39 -4.24 19.76
N GLU A 636 4.84 -5.37 20.34
CA GLU A 636 5.86 -6.22 19.71
C GLU A 636 5.37 -6.85 18.40
N TYR A 637 4.09 -7.24 18.32
CA TYR A 637 3.46 -7.70 17.09
C TYR A 637 3.53 -6.67 15.96
N THR A 638 3.23 -5.41 16.28
CA THR A 638 3.32 -4.33 15.30
C THR A 638 4.76 -4.06 14.90
N SER A 639 5.70 -4.13 15.85
CA SER A 639 7.14 -4.03 15.56
C SER A 639 7.65 -5.15 14.64
N ILE A 640 7.08 -6.35 14.71
CA ILE A 640 7.37 -7.45 13.76
C ILE A 640 6.87 -7.08 12.37
N GLY A 641 5.58 -6.76 12.22
CA GLY A 641 5.00 -6.40 10.92
C GLY A 641 5.68 -5.17 10.29
N ALA A 642 6.08 -4.20 11.12
CA ALA A 642 6.81 -3.00 10.76
C ALA A 642 8.20 -3.27 10.17
N ALA A 643 8.93 -4.25 10.70
CA ALA A 643 10.30 -4.57 10.29
C ALA A 643 10.39 -5.48 9.07
N LEU A 644 9.26 -6.03 8.60
CA LEU A 644 9.23 -6.75 7.33
C LEU A 644 9.57 -5.79 6.17
N PRO A 645 10.26 -6.26 5.10
CA PRO A 645 10.65 -5.42 3.97
C PRO A 645 9.45 -4.96 3.15
N PHE A 646 9.70 -4.05 2.20
CA PHE A 646 8.76 -3.54 1.18
C PHE A 646 7.64 -2.68 1.76
N LEU A 647 7.94 -1.93 2.82
CA LEU A 647 6.97 -1.08 3.49
C LEU A 647 6.73 0.24 2.76
N LYS A 648 7.81 0.91 2.33
CA LYS A 648 7.77 2.21 1.67
C LYS A 648 7.81 2.02 0.16
N GLU A 649 6.80 2.53 -0.54
CA GLU A 649 6.81 2.58 -2.00
C GLU A 649 7.51 3.89 -2.43
N PRO A 650 8.64 3.83 -3.16
CA PRO A 650 9.31 5.00 -3.71
C PRO A 650 8.45 5.73 -4.73
N ASP A 651 8.70 7.01 -4.89
CA ASP A 651 8.12 7.84 -5.94
C ASP A 651 8.91 7.73 -7.27
N LEU A 652 8.40 8.36 -8.32
CA LEU A 652 9.03 8.35 -9.65
C LEU A 652 10.13 9.41 -9.85
N GLY A 653 10.32 10.33 -8.92
CA GLY A 653 11.17 11.52 -9.08
C GLY A 653 12.63 11.19 -9.40
N LEU A 654 13.22 10.18 -8.75
CA LEU A 654 14.61 9.80 -9.00
C LEU A 654 14.80 9.32 -10.45
N ALA A 655 13.84 8.56 -10.98
CA ALA A 655 13.83 8.13 -12.37
C ALA A 655 13.71 9.30 -13.35
N LEU A 656 12.91 10.31 -13.02
CA LEU A 656 12.73 11.51 -13.85
C LEU A 656 14.01 12.33 -13.92
N VAL A 657 14.73 12.48 -12.81
CA VAL A 657 16.03 13.16 -12.75
C VAL A 657 17.07 12.41 -13.58
N VAL A 658 17.21 11.09 -13.37
CA VAL A 658 18.15 10.24 -14.09
C VAL A 658 17.88 10.25 -15.59
N LYS A 659 16.61 10.09 -15.99
CA LYS A 659 16.18 10.15 -17.39
C LYS A 659 16.54 11.49 -18.02
N SER A 660 16.19 12.58 -17.36
CA SER A 660 16.47 13.95 -17.82
C SER A 660 17.97 14.20 -17.99
N HIS A 661 18.77 13.75 -17.01
CA HIS A 661 20.21 13.90 -17.03
C HIS A 661 20.85 13.17 -18.22
N LEU A 662 20.50 11.90 -18.40
CA LEU A 662 21.06 11.06 -19.46
C LEU A 662 20.58 11.48 -20.86
N ASP A 663 19.33 11.95 -21.00
CA ASP A 663 18.85 12.57 -22.24
C ASP A 663 19.70 13.79 -22.60
N GLU A 664 19.97 14.70 -21.66
CA GLU A 664 20.78 15.89 -21.95
C GLU A 664 22.25 15.55 -22.23
N LEU A 665 22.84 14.57 -21.55
CA LEU A 665 24.17 14.07 -21.92
C LEU A 665 24.19 13.37 -23.28
N SER A 666 23.05 12.87 -23.75
CA SER A 666 22.90 12.28 -25.09
C SER A 666 22.48 13.30 -26.15
N ASN A 667 22.26 14.55 -25.76
CA ASN A 667 21.94 15.66 -26.64
C ASN A 667 23.23 16.29 -27.20
N ASN A 668 23.08 17.06 -28.29
CA ASN A 668 24.16 17.84 -28.87
C ASN A 668 24.72 18.82 -27.84
N PRO A 669 26.05 18.89 -27.62
CA PRO A 669 26.66 19.72 -26.57
C PRO A 669 26.19 21.18 -26.55
N GLU A 670 25.99 21.80 -27.71
CA GLU A 670 25.53 23.19 -27.86
C GLU A 670 24.05 23.41 -27.46
N ARG A 671 23.25 22.34 -27.42
CA ARG A 671 21.81 22.38 -27.10
C ARG A 671 21.49 21.84 -25.71
N ARG A 672 22.51 21.49 -24.92
CA ARG A 672 22.34 20.93 -23.60
C ARG A 672 21.75 21.96 -22.65
N SER A 673 20.77 21.53 -21.88
CA SER A 673 20.17 22.29 -20.80
C SER A 673 20.60 21.74 -19.45
N ASP A 674 20.82 22.64 -18.49
CA ASP A 674 21.01 22.22 -17.10
C ASP A 674 19.66 21.79 -16.51
N ILE A 675 19.54 20.49 -16.22
CA ILE A 675 18.31 19.89 -15.70
C ILE A 675 17.90 20.46 -14.34
N ARG A 676 18.84 21.08 -13.60
CA ARG A 676 18.54 21.71 -12.29
C ARG A 676 17.45 22.78 -12.40
N LYS A 677 17.33 23.42 -13.56
CA LYS A 677 16.27 24.41 -13.87
C LYS A 677 14.87 23.79 -14.01
N TRP A 678 14.78 22.48 -14.15
CA TRP A 678 13.52 21.74 -14.30
C TRP A 678 13.02 21.16 -12.97
N PHE A 679 13.93 20.98 -12.01
CA PHE A 679 13.67 20.38 -10.70
C PHE A 679 14.00 21.38 -9.58
N ASN A 680 13.33 22.54 -9.60
CA ASN A 680 13.66 23.71 -8.75
C ASN A 680 13.54 23.46 -7.24
N HIS A 681 12.84 22.40 -6.83
CA HIS A 681 12.60 22.04 -5.43
C HIS A 681 13.27 20.71 -5.04
N ALA A 682 14.16 20.19 -5.90
CA ALA A 682 15.06 19.11 -5.54
C ALA A 682 16.06 19.58 -4.48
N LEU A 683 16.33 18.74 -3.49
CA LEU A 683 17.24 19.06 -2.38
C LEU A 683 18.70 18.79 -2.76
N ASP A 684 18.97 17.71 -3.49
CA ASP A 684 20.32 17.31 -3.87
C ASP A 684 20.33 16.44 -5.16
N ILE A 685 20.30 17.09 -6.32
CA ILE A 685 20.32 16.41 -7.63
C ILE A 685 21.61 15.61 -7.82
N ASP A 686 22.76 16.16 -7.40
CA ASP A 686 24.04 15.49 -7.59
C ASP A 686 24.18 14.27 -6.66
N GLY A 687 23.69 14.36 -5.42
CA GLY A 687 23.56 13.22 -4.50
C GLY A 687 22.59 12.15 -5.00
N ASP A 688 21.45 12.56 -5.55
CA ASP A 688 20.47 11.65 -6.16
C ASP A 688 21.05 10.89 -7.36
N LEU A 689 21.76 11.58 -8.26
CA LEU A 689 22.45 10.94 -9.38
C LEU A 689 23.52 9.97 -8.88
N LYS A 690 24.35 10.37 -7.90
CA LYS A 690 25.34 9.48 -7.27
C LYS A 690 24.67 8.24 -6.67
N ARG A 691 23.52 8.39 -6.00
CA ARG A 691 22.76 7.26 -5.45
C ARG A 691 22.27 6.32 -6.54
N ALA A 692 21.72 6.86 -7.64
CA ALA A 692 21.31 6.05 -8.79
C ALA A 692 22.48 5.30 -9.44
N TRP A 693 23.67 5.89 -9.48
CA TRP A 693 24.89 5.25 -9.97
C TRP A 693 25.33 4.08 -9.09
N LYS A 694 25.37 4.27 -7.77
CA LYS A 694 25.68 3.18 -6.83
C LYS A 694 24.64 2.06 -6.89
N MET A 695 23.37 2.40 -7.08
CA MET A 695 22.29 1.45 -7.29
C MET A 695 22.51 0.60 -8.56
N TRP A 696 22.81 1.23 -9.68
CA TRP A 696 23.17 0.53 -10.92
C TRP A 696 24.38 -0.37 -10.72
N ASP A 697 25.46 0.16 -10.13
CA ASP A 697 26.73 -0.56 -9.96
C ASP A 697 26.53 -1.83 -9.11
N ALA A 698 25.73 -1.75 -8.03
CA ALA A 698 25.37 -2.90 -7.19
C ALA A 698 24.55 -3.96 -7.95
N ILE A 699 23.50 -3.55 -8.65
CA ILE A 699 22.64 -4.48 -9.41
C ILE A 699 23.44 -5.15 -10.52
N ASN A 700 24.22 -4.38 -11.28
CA ASN A 700 25.06 -4.92 -12.36
C ASN A 700 26.10 -5.90 -11.80
N ALA A 701 26.76 -5.60 -10.68
CA ALA A 701 27.72 -6.52 -10.06
C ALA A 701 27.10 -7.90 -9.75
N GLY A 702 25.87 -7.91 -9.21
CA GLY A 702 25.15 -9.17 -8.97
C GLY A 702 24.76 -9.91 -10.24
N ILE A 703 24.36 -9.20 -11.30
CA ILE A 703 24.05 -9.79 -12.62
C ILE A 703 25.29 -10.38 -13.27
N GLN A 704 26.44 -9.71 -13.19
CA GLN A 704 27.70 -10.22 -13.72
C GLN A 704 28.23 -11.43 -12.94
N ALA A 705 27.98 -11.47 -11.63
CA ALA A 705 28.34 -12.59 -10.76
C ALA A 705 27.37 -13.79 -10.87
N ALA A 706 26.23 -13.63 -11.53
CA ALA A 706 25.22 -14.67 -11.63
C ALA A 706 25.68 -15.85 -12.50
N ASP A 707 25.31 -17.06 -12.08
CA ASP A 707 25.57 -18.28 -12.85
C ASP A 707 24.82 -18.25 -14.19
N SER A 708 25.47 -18.72 -15.27
CA SER A 708 24.90 -18.77 -16.61
C SER A 708 23.59 -19.57 -16.73
N ALA A 709 23.33 -20.49 -15.77
CA ALA A 709 22.10 -21.27 -15.71
C ALA A 709 20.88 -20.45 -15.26
N ILE A 710 21.09 -19.33 -14.56
CA ILE A 710 20.01 -18.47 -14.06
C ILE A 710 19.93 -17.12 -14.78
N VAL A 711 21.05 -16.61 -15.31
CA VAL A 711 21.12 -15.38 -16.11
C VAL A 711 21.87 -15.66 -17.40
N SER A 712 21.21 -15.45 -18.55
CA SER A 712 21.80 -15.73 -19.86
C SER A 712 23.02 -14.85 -20.16
N SER A 713 23.89 -15.31 -21.07
CA SER A 713 24.97 -14.48 -21.63
C SER A 713 24.43 -13.17 -22.20
N ASP A 714 23.35 -13.23 -22.98
CA ASP A 714 22.76 -12.06 -23.63
C ASP A 714 22.33 -10.99 -22.61
N THR A 715 21.81 -11.43 -21.45
CA THR A 715 21.43 -10.51 -20.37
C THR A 715 22.66 -9.89 -19.73
N ARG A 716 23.69 -10.68 -19.44
CA ARG A 716 24.96 -10.18 -18.87
C ARG A 716 25.63 -9.18 -19.82
N ASP A 717 25.70 -9.52 -21.10
CA ASP A 717 26.27 -8.68 -22.14
C ASP A 717 25.47 -7.39 -22.32
N MET A 718 24.13 -7.45 -22.29
CA MET A 718 23.28 -6.26 -22.33
C MET A 718 23.59 -5.32 -21.16
N PHE A 719 23.66 -5.82 -19.93
CA PHE A 719 23.98 -5.01 -18.76
C PHE A 719 25.42 -4.47 -18.81
N GLN A 720 26.38 -5.27 -19.26
CA GLN A 720 27.77 -4.84 -19.40
C GLN A 720 27.93 -3.74 -20.46
N ASN A 721 27.24 -3.85 -21.60
CA ASN A 721 27.26 -2.84 -22.65
C ASN A 721 26.63 -1.51 -22.18
N VAL A 722 25.53 -1.59 -21.43
CA VAL A 722 24.91 -0.41 -20.81
C VAL A 722 25.84 0.21 -19.76
N ASP A 723 26.56 -0.61 -18.99
CA ASP A 723 27.52 -0.13 -17.99
C ASP A 723 28.69 0.62 -18.63
N ILE A 724 29.30 0.06 -19.67
CA ILE A 724 30.36 0.73 -20.45
C ILE A 724 29.89 2.08 -20.98
N TRP A 725 28.66 2.12 -21.54
CA TRP A 725 28.04 3.36 -22.00
C TRP A 725 27.83 4.36 -20.86
N LEU A 726 27.34 3.91 -19.71
CA LEU A 726 27.07 4.76 -18.57
C LEU A 726 28.36 5.34 -17.97
N GLN A 727 29.44 4.56 -17.87
CA GLN A 727 30.74 5.05 -17.42
C GLN A 727 31.27 6.16 -18.33
N ALA A 728 31.11 6.03 -19.66
CA ALA A 728 31.47 7.08 -20.60
C ALA A 728 30.66 8.37 -20.36
N LYS A 729 29.35 8.25 -20.12
CA LYS A 729 28.47 9.39 -19.78
C LYS A 729 28.82 10.05 -18.45
N ARG A 730 29.15 9.28 -17.41
CA ARG A 730 29.62 9.81 -16.11
C ARG A 730 30.92 10.61 -16.24
N LEU A 731 31.87 10.12 -17.06
CA LEU A 731 33.11 10.82 -17.34
C LEU A 731 32.88 12.12 -18.11
N GLU A 732 31.98 12.10 -19.09
CA GLU A 732 31.55 13.29 -19.84
C GLU A 732 30.94 14.35 -18.91
N ALA A 733 30.03 13.96 -18.02
CA ALA A 733 29.43 14.85 -17.03
C ALA A 733 30.48 15.52 -16.13
N THR A 734 31.44 14.74 -15.63
CA THR A 734 32.52 15.25 -14.76
C THR A 734 33.38 16.31 -15.45
N LYS A 735 33.68 16.11 -16.75
CA LYS A 735 34.43 17.09 -17.55
C LYS A 735 33.66 18.41 -17.70
N LEU A 736 32.35 18.34 -17.90
CA LEU A 736 31.49 19.53 -18.02
C LEU A 736 31.47 20.35 -16.73
N THR A 737 31.36 19.70 -15.57
CA THR A 737 31.38 20.36 -14.25
C THR A 737 32.74 21.03 -13.98
N ASN A 738 33.85 20.38 -14.34
CA ASN A 738 35.18 20.96 -14.14
C ASN A 738 35.45 22.16 -15.07
N ALA A 739 34.94 22.15 -16.30
CA ALA A 739 35.05 23.27 -17.24
C ALA A 739 34.26 24.52 -16.79
N THR A 740 33.10 24.32 -16.14
CA THR A 740 32.29 25.41 -15.59
C THR A 740 32.89 26.01 -14.31
N ASN A 741 33.56 25.21 -13.48
CA ASN A 741 34.24 25.72 -12.28
C ASN A 741 35.59 26.40 -12.59
N GLY A 742 36.29 25.98 -13.64
CA GLY A 742 37.56 26.58 -14.07
C GLY A 742 37.45 27.97 -14.72
N THR A 743 36.25 28.40 -15.12
CA THR A 743 36.00 29.70 -15.76
C THR A 743 35.64 30.82 -14.78
N ASN A 744 35.34 30.50 -13.51
CA ASN A 744 35.06 31.48 -12.46
C ASN A 744 36.29 31.83 -11.57
N GLY A 745 37.49 31.34 -11.93
CA GLY A 745 38.72 31.49 -11.13
C GLY A 745 39.76 32.47 -11.69
N THR A 746 39.45 33.20 -12.77
CA THR A 746 40.34 34.22 -13.34
C THR A 746 39.53 35.48 -13.67
N GLY A 747 39.35 36.33 -12.66
CA GLY A 747 38.82 37.68 -12.77
C GLY A 747 39.41 38.52 -11.66
#